data_AF-A0A0R1M4A1-F1
#
_entry.id   AF-A0A0R1M4A1-F1
#
_cell.length_a   1.000
_cell.length_b   1.000
_cell.length_c   1.000
_cell.angle_alpha   90.00
_cell.angle_beta   90.00
_cell.angle_gamma   90.00
#
_symmetry.space_group_name_H-M   'P 1'
#
loop_
_entity.id
_entity.type
_entity.pdbx_description
1 polymer ?
#
loop_
_entity_poly.entity_id
_entity_poly.type
_entity_poly.pdbx_seq_one_letter_code
_entity_poly.pdbx_strand_id
1 'polypeptide(L)'
;MMSGKKHYKMYKAGKSWFFASVMTLAAAAGLMLGDAVVSADTVPAESKAVVTTVKNDSAQSSSMRAKTTDTKAVVRTADQATTASTTVEENSQSTTAASNTAKSSVTTSAVSSSDTVKEQTNSKTAETTTVNEKTNSSVKVATDQASNSNTTAKIVKAAVNQPQQSTAAPATETEKNNVQPTVNDKPKNVQPKQHTYKQVYTNGHWYLTDTLTNKYLTGFQKIKEQNKTVYYSNNGQMQYGQQYLNKYWYLFDYATGAMKTGFQYISNQHKTVDYNGRGQMQYGQQQLNNHWYLFDNNTGAMKTNFQYIGNQHKTVHYANNGQMQYGQQYLNGHWYLFDNNTGAMKTNFQYISDQHKTVDYNNNGQMQYGQQHLNGHWYLFDGHTGAMETGFQYIGNQHKTVHYADNGQMQYGQQHIKGYWYLLDGNTGAVQVGFCYIPNQHKAVYYNNSGQMQYGPRTIDGVHYYFRPGTGAVTGGKGIVERALNWFYERENHITYSMMGSRNGRDGTADCSGSVTQALWSAGLGTPASWARRWGGYNTDSLHGYLLSNGFKLVSQDHPINVQRGDVIIWGRRGASSGGAGHTGIISSPGYMGSPNTLAKFISTCYWTNGQRNTAIQDLSYYSYWQYDDKPYYYVYRHA
;
A
#
# COMPACT_ATOMS: atom_id res chain seq x y z
N MET A 1 -7.40 79.61 -8.91
CA MET A 1 -6.85 78.39 -8.28
C MET A 1 -7.42 77.18 -9.00
N MET A 2 -6.60 76.22 -9.43
CA MET A 2 -7.06 74.98 -10.08
C MET A 2 -7.00 73.82 -9.08
N SER A 3 -8.08 73.05 -8.94
CA SER A 3 -8.08 71.80 -8.19
C SER A 3 -8.09 70.63 -9.17
N GLY A 4 -6.95 69.94 -9.30
CA GLY A 4 -6.74 68.91 -10.31
C GLY A 4 -7.37 67.56 -9.94
N LYS A 5 -8.40 67.15 -10.67
CA LYS A 5 -8.93 65.77 -10.61
C LYS A 5 -7.88 64.79 -11.14
N LYS A 6 -7.22 64.03 -10.26
CA LYS A 6 -6.34 62.93 -10.66
C LYS A 6 -7.17 61.73 -11.11
N HIS A 7 -7.32 61.55 -12.42
CA HIS A 7 -7.89 60.33 -12.99
C HIS A 7 -6.81 59.25 -13.10
N TYR A 8 -6.93 58.18 -12.32
CA TYR A 8 -6.03 57.03 -12.40
C TYR A 8 -6.61 55.96 -13.35
N LYS A 9 -6.01 55.80 -14.53
CA LYS A 9 -6.21 54.62 -15.38
C LYS A 9 -5.13 53.59 -15.07
N MET A 10 -5.51 52.42 -14.57
CA MET A 10 -4.62 51.25 -14.57
C MET A 10 -4.89 50.39 -15.80
N TYR A 11 -3.82 50.02 -16.51
CA TYR A 11 -3.90 49.10 -17.64
C TYR A 11 -3.70 47.67 -17.14
N LYS A 12 -4.63 46.76 -17.45
CA LYS A 12 -4.56 45.34 -17.11
C LYS A 12 -3.51 44.67 -18.01
N ALA A 13 -2.26 44.60 -17.53
CA ALA A 13 -1.13 44.08 -18.28
C ALA A 13 -1.30 42.57 -18.58
N GLY A 14 -1.57 42.24 -19.84
CA GLY A 14 -1.55 40.84 -20.31
C GLY A 14 -0.13 40.28 -20.32
N LYS A 15 0.02 39.00 -19.99
CA LYS A 15 1.27 38.25 -20.17
C LYS A 15 0.97 36.90 -20.81
N SER A 16 1.56 36.66 -21.98
CA SER A 16 1.60 35.35 -22.61
C SER A 16 2.51 34.41 -21.81
N TRP A 17 2.15 33.13 -21.74
CA TRP A 17 2.92 32.12 -21.03
C TRP A 17 3.95 31.45 -21.95
N PHE A 18 5.23 31.53 -21.59
CA PHE A 18 6.26 30.63 -22.11
C PHE A 18 6.50 29.51 -21.10
N PHE A 19 6.37 28.26 -21.53
CA PHE A 19 6.75 27.10 -20.73
C PHE A 19 8.23 26.77 -20.97
N ALA A 20 9.08 27.08 -20.00
CA ALA A 20 10.49 26.70 -19.98
C ALA A 20 10.76 25.83 -18.74
N SER A 21 10.77 24.51 -18.92
CA SER A 21 11.01 23.54 -17.85
C SER A 21 12.51 23.42 -17.55
N VAL A 22 13.04 24.31 -16.71
CA VAL A 22 14.40 24.20 -16.19
C VAL A 22 14.40 23.34 -14.92
N MET A 23 14.73 22.06 -15.09
CA MET A 23 14.86 21.09 -13.99
C MET A 23 16.32 21.05 -13.50
N THR A 24 16.66 21.91 -12.53
CA THR A 24 18.01 21.95 -11.97
C THR A 24 18.14 20.96 -10.80
N LEU A 25 18.91 19.88 -10.98
CA LEU A 25 19.42 19.12 -9.85
C LEU A 25 20.47 19.94 -9.11
N ALA A 26 20.38 19.99 -7.77
CA ALA A 26 21.44 20.48 -6.90
C ALA A 26 21.63 19.49 -5.76
N ALA A 27 22.64 18.62 -5.89
CA ALA A 27 23.10 17.72 -4.83
C ALA A 27 24.59 17.94 -4.62
N ALA A 28 24.97 18.55 -3.50
CA ALA A 28 26.34 18.69 -3.03
C ALA A 28 26.33 18.74 -1.50
N ALA A 29 27.25 18.02 -0.87
CA ALA A 29 27.44 18.03 0.58
C ALA A 29 28.60 18.95 0.97
N GLY A 30 28.55 19.53 2.16
CA GLY A 30 29.64 20.29 2.75
C GLY A 30 29.39 20.56 4.22
N LEU A 31 30.35 20.18 5.08
CA LEU A 31 30.37 20.59 6.49
C LEU A 31 30.93 22.01 6.59
N MET A 32 30.50 22.79 7.58
CA MET A 32 31.36 23.17 8.72
C MET A 32 30.59 23.96 9.81
N LEU A 33 31.27 24.17 10.94
CA LEU A 33 30.77 24.70 12.22
C LEU A 33 30.37 26.19 12.18
N GLY A 34 29.51 26.60 13.12
CA GLY A 34 29.29 28.01 13.47
C GLY A 34 28.09 28.25 14.39
N ASP A 35 28.33 28.55 15.66
CA ASP A 35 27.30 29.04 16.58
C ASP A 35 26.92 30.50 16.28
N ALA A 36 25.63 30.83 16.37
CA ALA A 36 25.14 32.21 16.30
C ALA A 36 23.86 32.40 17.11
N VAL A 37 23.97 33.03 18.28
CA VAL A 37 22.83 33.44 19.12
C VAL A 37 22.50 34.91 18.85
N VAL A 38 21.32 35.18 18.29
CA VAL A 38 20.65 36.49 18.28
C VAL A 38 19.17 36.20 18.51
N SER A 39 18.68 36.29 19.75
CA SER A 39 18.22 37.53 20.41
C SER A 39 16.95 38.10 19.74
N ALA A 40 15.83 38.02 20.47
CA ALA A 40 14.57 38.67 20.13
C ALA A 40 14.32 39.79 21.16
N ASP A 41 14.00 40.98 20.68
CA ASP A 41 13.94 42.20 21.51
C ASP A 41 12.57 42.39 22.22
N THR A 42 12.45 43.42 23.05
CA THR A 42 11.87 43.23 24.39
C THR A 42 10.90 44.34 24.83
N VAL A 43 9.73 43.93 25.39
CA VAL A 43 8.79 44.70 26.28
C VAL A 43 8.18 46.03 25.73
N PRO A 44 7.22 46.72 26.41
CA PRO A 44 6.57 46.47 27.72
C PRO A 44 5.02 46.56 27.82
N ALA A 45 4.49 45.75 28.76
CA ALA A 45 3.49 46.06 29.82
C ALA A 45 2.04 46.53 29.49
N GLU A 46 1.07 46.34 30.40
CA GLU A 46 1.10 45.63 31.70
C GLU A 46 0.50 44.19 31.56
N SER A 47 -0.42 43.60 32.34
CA SER A 47 -1.20 44.02 33.51
C SER A 47 -1.43 42.88 34.52
N LYS A 48 -1.72 43.26 35.77
CA LYS A 48 -2.06 42.38 36.92
C LYS A 48 -3.32 41.53 36.64
N ALA A 49 -3.58 40.38 37.29
CA ALA A 49 -3.37 40.14 38.73
C ALA A 49 -3.32 38.66 39.18
N VAL A 50 -2.60 38.44 40.29
CA VAL A 50 -2.77 37.42 41.36
C VAL A 50 -3.01 35.95 40.98
N VAL A 51 -2.05 35.10 41.37
CA VAL A 51 -2.22 33.66 41.59
C VAL A 51 -2.46 33.41 43.09
N THR A 52 -3.39 32.50 43.42
CA THR A 52 -3.52 31.92 44.77
C THR A 52 -3.48 30.40 44.67
N THR A 53 -2.59 29.76 45.42
CA THR A 53 -2.36 28.30 45.41
C THR A 53 -3.11 27.59 46.54
N VAL A 54 -3.82 26.51 46.22
CA VAL A 54 -4.27 25.48 47.18
C VAL A 54 -4.10 24.09 46.54
N LYS A 55 -3.93 23.06 47.38
CA LYS A 55 -3.55 21.69 47.00
C LYS A 55 -4.70 20.85 46.43
N ASN A 56 -4.35 19.72 45.82
CA ASN A 56 -5.23 18.55 45.72
C ASN A 56 -5.69 18.08 47.11
N ASP A 57 -6.92 17.57 47.19
CA ASP A 57 -7.23 16.38 47.98
C ASP A 57 -8.41 15.59 47.34
N SER A 58 -8.63 14.36 47.77
CA SER A 58 -9.43 13.36 47.02
C SER A 58 -10.78 13.01 47.66
N ALA A 59 -11.84 12.82 46.85
CA ALA A 59 -13.08 12.17 47.29
C ALA A 59 -13.94 11.53 46.18
N GLN A 60 -14.52 10.39 46.56
CA GLN A 60 -15.67 9.62 46.04
C GLN A 60 -17.01 10.41 46.01
N SER A 61 -18.16 9.96 45.45
CA SER A 61 -18.57 8.82 44.59
C SER A 61 -20.08 8.90 44.26
N SER A 62 -20.56 8.17 43.22
CA SER A 62 -21.98 7.75 42.99
C SER A 62 -22.97 8.85 42.56
N SER A 63 -24.13 8.61 41.91
CA SER A 63 -24.78 7.45 41.22
C SER A 63 -25.73 8.03 40.11
N MET A 64 -26.76 7.45 39.46
CA MET A 64 -27.69 6.28 39.50
C MET A 64 -28.23 6.04 38.05
N ARG A 65 -29.07 5.05 37.67
CA ARG A 65 -29.34 3.65 38.07
C ARG A 65 -30.48 3.07 37.20
N ALA A 66 -30.23 2.03 36.38
CA ALA A 66 -31.22 1.03 35.91
C ALA A 66 -30.53 -0.03 35.00
N LYS A 67 -30.90 -1.32 34.93
CA LYS A 67 -31.13 -2.40 35.92
C LYS A 67 -32.09 -3.48 35.35
N THR A 68 -31.54 -4.47 34.64
CA THR A 68 -32.01 -5.88 34.51
C THR A 68 -30.78 -6.72 34.08
N THR A 69 -30.36 -7.84 34.69
CA THR A 69 -31.04 -9.14 34.97
C THR A 69 -31.17 -9.98 33.68
N ASP A 70 -30.65 -11.20 33.52
CA ASP A 70 -29.81 -12.12 34.35
C ASP A 70 -28.97 -13.01 33.38
N THR A 71 -27.84 -13.66 33.71
CA THR A 71 -27.78 -15.03 34.31
C THR A 71 -26.31 -15.45 34.60
N LYS A 72 -26.11 -16.44 35.48
CA LYS A 72 -24.84 -17.11 35.91
C LYS A 72 -24.16 -17.92 34.77
N ALA A 73 -22.92 -18.43 34.84
CA ALA A 73 -22.12 -18.93 35.98
C ALA A 73 -20.58 -18.89 35.69
N VAL A 74 -19.70 -18.46 36.62
CA VAL A 74 -18.95 -19.22 37.68
C VAL A 74 -17.49 -19.62 37.31
N VAL A 75 -16.55 -18.82 37.82
CA VAL A 75 -15.29 -19.17 38.55
C VAL A 75 -14.35 -20.28 38.02
N ARG A 76 -13.09 -19.88 37.75
CA ARG A 76 -11.88 -20.40 38.45
C ARG A 76 -10.70 -19.42 38.35
N THR A 77 -9.73 -19.59 39.24
CA THR A 77 -8.62 -18.67 39.55
C THR A 77 -7.31 -19.45 39.67
N ALA A 78 -6.17 -18.73 39.79
CA ALA A 78 -4.80 -19.22 39.97
C ALA A 78 -4.10 -19.67 38.65
N ASP A 79 -2.76 -19.58 38.52
CA ASP A 79 -1.75 -19.31 39.56
C ASP A 79 -0.54 -18.47 39.08
N GLN A 80 0.37 -18.10 40.01
CA GLN A 80 1.63 -17.38 39.74
C GLN A 80 2.88 -18.25 39.94
N ALA A 81 3.89 -18.09 39.06
CA ALA A 81 5.34 -18.21 39.32
C ALA A 81 6.07 -17.58 38.09
N THR A 82 7.07 -16.67 38.16
CA THR A 82 8.30 -16.57 38.98
C THR A 82 9.31 -17.66 38.56
N THR A 83 10.54 -17.34 38.07
CA THR A 83 11.69 -16.91 38.89
C THR A 83 12.92 -16.52 38.02
N ALA A 84 13.74 -15.55 38.48
CA ALA A 84 15.14 -15.20 38.07
C ALA A 84 15.40 -14.76 36.60
N SER A 85 16.30 -13.82 36.24
CA SER A 85 17.62 -13.35 36.78
C SER A 85 18.80 -14.28 36.42
N THR A 86 20.02 -13.83 36.09
CA THR A 86 20.66 -12.51 36.30
C THR A 86 21.74 -12.18 35.23
N THR A 87 22.33 -10.98 35.33
CA THR A 87 23.39 -10.34 34.52
C THR A 87 24.78 -11.00 34.52
N VAL A 88 25.53 -10.85 33.41
CA VAL A 88 26.93 -10.32 33.28
C VAL A 88 26.99 -9.72 31.84
N GLU A 89 27.59 -8.57 31.46
CA GLU A 89 28.94 -8.00 31.67
C GLU A 89 30.08 -8.91 31.11
N GLU A 90 31.10 -8.44 30.38
CA GLU A 90 31.42 -7.10 29.83
C GLU A 90 32.50 -7.21 28.70
N ASN A 91 32.77 -6.09 28.00
CA ASN A 91 34.11 -5.58 27.61
C ASN A 91 34.76 -5.92 26.22
N SER A 92 35.31 -4.86 25.61
CA SER A 92 36.47 -4.80 24.68
C SER A 92 36.43 -5.44 23.27
N GLN A 93 37.13 -4.93 22.24
CA GLN A 93 37.61 -3.57 21.92
C GLN A 93 38.14 -3.53 20.47
N SER A 94 38.15 -2.34 19.84
CA SER A 94 38.93 -2.03 18.61
C SER A 94 38.48 -2.82 17.34
N THR A 95 39.01 -2.61 16.12
CA THR A 95 40.12 -1.75 15.63
C THR A 95 39.75 -1.13 14.27
N THR A 96 40.22 0.08 13.98
CA THR A 96 40.10 0.74 12.67
C THR A 96 41.10 0.23 11.63
N ALA A 97 40.67 0.06 10.37
CA ALA A 97 41.51 0.24 9.18
C ALA A 97 40.63 0.50 7.94
N ALA A 98 41.13 1.29 6.99
CA ALA A 98 40.47 1.54 5.70
C ALA A 98 41.38 1.09 4.55
N SER A 99 40.81 0.80 3.37
CA SER A 99 41.16 1.49 2.11
C SER A 99 40.59 0.84 0.85
N ASN A 100 40.36 1.69 -0.16
CA ASN A 100 40.50 1.47 -1.60
C ASN A 100 39.86 0.22 -2.26
N THR A 101 38.88 0.46 -3.13
CA THR A 101 38.64 -0.37 -4.33
C THR A 101 38.75 0.51 -5.56
N ALA A 102 39.55 0.09 -6.54
CA ALA A 102 39.82 0.86 -7.76
C ALA A 102 38.66 0.80 -8.76
N LYS A 103 38.59 1.81 -9.63
CA LYS A 103 37.52 2.01 -10.62
C LYS A 103 37.96 1.51 -12.00
N SER A 104 37.50 0.33 -12.42
CA SER A 104 37.78 -0.21 -13.76
C SER A 104 36.55 -0.08 -14.68
N SER A 105 36.66 0.80 -15.67
CA SER A 105 35.74 0.90 -16.81
C SER A 105 36.17 -0.02 -17.95
N VAL A 106 35.21 -0.66 -18.62
CA VAL A 106 35.42 -1.33 -19.91
C VAL A 106 34.47 -0.71 -20.94
N THR A 107 34.99 -0.43 -22.13
CA THR A 107 34.30 0.25 -23.23
C THR A 107 34.34 -0.61 -24.48
N THR A 108 33.21 -0.79 -25.16
CA THR A 108 33.15 -1.41 -26.50
C THR A 108 32.09 -0.74 -27.39
N SER A 109 32.57 0.03 -28.37
CA SER A 109 31.91 0.23 -29.68
C SER A 109 32.26 -0.97 -30.59
N ALA A 110 31.69 -1.28 -31.75
CA ALA A 110 30.65 -0.71 -32.63
C ALA A 110 30.01 -1.90 -33.42
N VAL A 111 29.25 -1.81 -34.53
CA VAL A 111 28.88 -0.69 -35.43
C VAL A 111 27.51 -0.92 -36.11
N SER A 112 27.03 0.14 -36.74
CA SER A 112 25.79 0.41 -37.47
C SER A 112 25.53 -0.33 -38.79
N SER A 113 24.26 -0.60 -39.08
CA SER A 113 23.56 -0.31 -40.34
C SER A 113 22.04 -0.21 -40.05
N SER A 114 21.26 0.83 -40.38
CA SER A 114 21.15 1.74 -41.53
C SER A 114 20.31 1.19 -42.69
N ASP A 115 19.02 1.53 -42.70
CA ASP A 115 18.31 1.87 -43.93
C ASP A 115 17.16 2.85 -43.64
N THR A 116 16.70 3.62 -44.63
CA THR A 116 15.76 4.74 -44.43
C THR A 116 14.93 5.07 -45.66
N VAL A 117 13.60 5.12 -45.50
CA VAL A 117 12.66 5.61 -46.53
C VAL A 117 11.58 6.50 -45.88
N LYS A 118 11.40 7.71 -46.43
CA LYS A 118 10.23 8.60 -46.22
C LYS A 118 9.19 8.26 -47.33
N GLU A 119 7.90 8.55 -47.25
CA GLU A 119 7.23 9.86 -47.11
C GLU A 119 5.72 9.54 -46.81
N GLN A 120 4.93 10.29 -46.03
CA GLN A 120 4.23 11.54 -46.39
C GLN A 120 3.42 11.44 -47.72
N THR A 121 2.15 11.85 -47.85
CA THR A 121 1.30 12.71 -46.98
C THR A 121 -0.22 12.56 -47.25
N ASN A 122 -1.04 12.89 -46.23
CA ASN A 122 -2.29 13.69 -46.28
C ASN A 122 -3.72 13.11 -46.52
N SER A 123 -4.65 13.75 -45.78
CA SER A 123 -6.07 14.03 -46.07
C SER A 123 -7.17 12.93 -45.96
N LYS A 124 -8.46 13.25 -45.72
CA LYS A 124 -9.13 14.20 -44.76
C LYS A 124 -10.67 14.07 -44.84
N THR A 125 -11.37 14.17 -43.69
CA THR A 125 -12.79 14.64 -43.53
C THR A 125 -13.97 13.67 -43.83
N ALA A 126 -15.13 13.99 -43.23
CA ALA A 126 -16.48 13.38 -43.30
C ALA A 126 -16.59 11.98 -42.66
N GLU A 127 -17.36 11.71 -41.59
CA GLU A 127 -18.73 12.13 -41.18
C GLU A 127 -19.85 11.70 -42.14
N THR A 128 -20.74 10.81 -41.67
CA THR A 128 -22.19 11.06 -41.55
C THR A 128 -22.81 10.01 -40.61
N THR A 129 -23.88 10.43 -39.90
CA THR A 129 -24.85 9.63 -39.11
C THR A 129 -25.50 8.46 -39.90
N THR A 130 -26.28 7.53 -39.35
CA THR A 130 -27.48 7.76 -38.51
C THR A 130 -27.94 6.50 -37.74
N VAL A 131 -28.82 6.72 -36.76
CA VAL A 131 -29.46 5.76 -35.85
C VAL A 131 -30.53 4.90 -36.53
N ASN A 132 -30.70 3.66 -36.07
CA ASN A 132 -31.99 3.00 -35.79
C ASN A 132 -31.73 1.95 -34.68
N GLU A 133 -32.26 2.08 -33.46
CA GLU A 133 -33.66 1.97 -32.99
C GLU A 133 -34.16 0.51 -32.86
N LYS A 134 -34.93 0.28 -31.79
CA LYS A 134 -35.23 -1.05 -31.21
C LYS A 134 -36.31 -1.81 -31.99
N THR A 135 -36.36 -3.12 -31.79
CA THR A 135 -37.63 -3.77 -31.35
C THR A 135 -37.34 -5.04 -30.54
N ASN A 136 -38.38 -5.71 -30.04
CA ASN A 136 -38.30 -6.58 -28.86
C ASN A 136 -39.26 -7.80 -28.94
N SER A 137 -39.10 -8.74 -28.01
CA SER A 137 -40.11 -9.67 -27.47
C SER A 137 -40.36 -11.06 -28.12
N SER A 138 -40.17 -12.10 -27.28
CA SER A 138 -41.01 -13.33 -27.17
C SER A 138 -40.91 -14.38 -28.30
N VAL A 139 -41.32 -15.67 -28.15
CA VAL A 139 -42.16 -16.38 -27.15
C VAL A 139 -41.50 -17.71 -26.68
N LYS A 140 -42.00 -18.30 -25.58
CA LYS A 140 -41.67 -19.61 -24.98
C LYS A 140 -41.93 -20.83 -25.89
N VAL A 141 -41.23 -21.95 -25.64
CA VAL A 141 -41.74 -23.35 -25.48
C VAL A 141 -40.55 -24.33 -25.34
N ALA A 142 -40.61 -25.52 -24.71
CA ALA A 142 -41.21 -25.97 -23.42
C ALA A 142 -40.70 -27.40 -23.10
N THR A 143 -40.61 -27.78 -21.80
CA THR A 143 -40.27 -29.15 -21.28
C THR A 143 -38.85 -29.67 -21.65
N ASP A 144 -38.17 -30.51 -20.86
CA ASP A 144 -38.67 -31.68 -20.11
C ASP A 144 -38.11 -31.87 -18.67
N GLN A 145 -38.44 -33.00 -18.03
CA GLN A 145 -38.32 -33.20 -16.58
C GLN A 145 -36.93 -33.55 -15.98
N ALA A 146 -36.85 -33.19 -14.70
CA ALA A 146 -35.83 -33.52 -13.70
C ALA A 146 -35.53 -35.01 -13.49
N SER A 147 -34.38 -35.29 -12.88
CA SER A 147 -34.31 -36.04 -11.60
C SER A 147 -32.96 -35.84 -10.90
N ASN A 148 -32.90 -36.18 -9.61
CA ASN A 148 -31.74 -35.98 -8.73
C ASN A 148 -31.35 -37.31 -8.04
N SER A 149 -30.15 -37.34 -7.44
CA SER A 149 -29.64 -38.31 -6.45
C SER A 149 -29.33 -39.77 -6.87
N ASN A 150 -28.05 -40.13 -6.65
CA ASN A 150 -27.51 -41.36 -6.05
C ASN A 150 -28.06 -42.76 -6.42
N THR A 151 -27.15 -43.62 -6.96
CA THR A 151 -26.85 -44.92 -6.31
C THR A 151 -25.42 -45.39 -6.53
N THR A 152 -24.70 -45.56 -5.41
CA THR A 152 -23.79 -46.67 -5.06
C THR A 152 -23.19 -47.57 -6.15
N ALA A 153 -21.86 -47.51 -6.30
CA ALA A 153 -21.03 -48.63 -6.75
C ALA A 153 -19.98 -48.96 -5.67
N LYS A 154 -19.73 -50.26 -5.42
CA LYS A 154 -18.86 -50.70 -4.30
C LYS A 154 -17.38 -50.77 -4.70
N ILE A 155 -16.54 -50.20 -3.82
CA ILE A 155 -15.18 -50.63 -3.46
C ILE A 155 -14.46 -51.54 -4.48
N VAL A 156 -13.53 -50.95 -5.25
CA VAL A 156 -12.31 -51.63 -5.69
C VAL A 156 -11.13 -50.79 -5.23
N LYS A 157 -10.20 -51.39 -4.48
CA LYS A 157 -8.96 -50.72 -4.06
C LYS A 157 -7.98 -50.63 -5.24
N ALA A 158 -8.09 -49.58 -6.05
CA ALA A 158 -7.03 -49.21 -6.98
C ALA A 158 -5.85 -48.64 -6.17
N ALA A 159 -4.83 -49.45 -5.93
CA ALA A 159 -3.62 -49.01 -5.23
C ALA A 159 -2.83 -48.03 -6.12
N VAL A 160 -2.48 -46.86 -5.57
CA VAL A 160 -1.50 -45.97 -6.21
C VAL A 160 -0.13 -46.65 -6.12
N ASN A 161 0.52 -46.82 -7.28
CA ASN A 161 1.78 -47.56 -7.36
C ASN A 161 2.88 -46.93 -6.49
N GLN A 162 3.30 -47.67 -5.47
CA GLN A 162 4.63 -47.49 -4.89
C GLN A 162 5.69 -47.90 -5.92
N PRO A 163 6.80 -47.16 -6.07
CA PRO A 163 8.03 -47.73 -6.58
C PRO A 163 8.58 -48.66 -5.49
N GLN A 164 8.21 -49.94 -5.53
CA GLN A 164 8.78 -50.91 -4.60
C GLN A 164 10.28 -51.07 -4.84
N GLN A 165 11.02 -50.98 -3.74
CA GLN A 165 12.42 -51.33 -3.58
C GLN A 165 12.72 -52.73 -4.14
N SER A 166 13.27 -52.81 -5.35
CA SER A 166 13.64 -54.08 -5.99
C SER A 166 15.09 -54.47 -5.68
N THR A 167 15.27 -55.61 -5.02
CA THR A 167 16.57 -56.22 -4.78
C THR A 167 16.91 -57.20 -5.90
N ALA A 168 17.82 -56.81 -6.80
CA ALA A 168 18.44 -57.72 -7.76
C ALA A 168 19.92 -57.36 -7.92
N ALA A 169 20.80 -58.36 -7.84
CA ALA A 169 22.24 -58.21 -8.08
C ALA A 169 22.59 -58.57 -9.53
N PRO A 170 23.66 -57.98 -10.12
CA PRO A 170 24.08 -58.31 -11.48
C PRO A 170 25.03 -59.52 -11.53
N ALA A 171 24.75 -60.44 -12.44
CA ALA A 171 25.71 -61.27 -13.18
C ALA A 171 25.26 -61.19 -14.66
N THR A 172 26.10 -61.02 -15.68
CA THR A 172 27.41 -61.64 -15.99
C THR A 172 27.28 -63.10 -16.42
N GLU A 173 26.92 -63.30 -17.69
CA GLU A 173 27.30 -64.49 -18.45
C GLU A 173 28.84 -64.50 -18.60
N THR A 174 29.52 -65.64 -18.53
CA THR A 174 29.50 -66.65 -19.60
C THR A 174 29.83 -68.06 -19.10
N GLU A 175 29.58 -69.04 -19.95
CA GLU A 175 29.52 -70.47 -19.64
C GLU A 175 30.85 -71.11 -19.17
N LYS A 176 30.74 -72.18 -18.36
CA LYS A 176 31.18 -73.52 -18.82
C LYS A 176 30.58 -74.66 -18.01
N ASN A 177 30.41 -75.79 -18.68
CA ASN A 177 29.77 -77.00 -18.14
C ASN A 177 30.57 -77.65 -17.02
N ASN A 178 29.87 -78.18 -16.02
CA ASN A 178 30.43 -79.09 -15.03
C ASN A 178 30.15 -80.54 -15.42
N VAL A 179 31.20 -81.32 -15.70
CA VAL A 179 31.13 -82.78 -15.74
C VAL A 179 31.88 -83.30 -14.53
N GLN A 180 31.17 -83.99 -13.64
CA GLN A 180 31.73 -84.61 -12.45
C GLN A 180 32.54 -85.85 -12.81
N PRO A 181 33.73 -86.01 -12.21
CA PRO A 181 34.12 -87.31 -11.65
C PRO A 181 34.11 -87.30 -10.13
N THR A 182 33.77 -88.43 -9.53
CA THR A 182 34.05 -88.72 -8.12
C THR A 182 35.53 -89.04 -7.91
N VAL A 183 36.03 -88.83 -6.69
CA VAL A 183 36.71 -89.85 -5.84
C VAL A 183 37.13 -89.19 -4.52
N ASN A 184 37.21 -89.98 -3.46
CA ASN A 184 37.67 -89.51 -2.15
C ASN A 184 39.16 -89.18 -2.17
N ASP A 185 39.56 -88.04 -1.61
CA ASP A 185 40.75 -88.01 -0.77
C ASP A 185 40.67 -86.90 0.29
N LYS A 186 41.44 -87.01 1.38
CA LYS A 186 41.50 -85.99 2.45
C LYS A 186 42.71 -85.07 2.24
N PRO A 187 42.54 -83.78 1.87
CA PRO A 187 43.61 -82.81 1.99
C PRO A 187 43.94 -82.58 3.46
N LYS A 188 45.23 -82.50 3.79
CA LYS A 188 45.69 -82.19 5.15
C LYS A 188 45.31 -80.74 5.50
N ASN A 189 45.00 -80.50 6.78
CA ASN A 189 44.69 -79.18 7.31
C ASN A 189 45.91 -78.25 7.21
N VAL A 190 46.00 -77.49 6.12
CA VAL A 190 46.86 -76.32 6.00
C VAL A 190 45.95 -75.11 6.21
N GLN A 191 46.07 -74.43 7.35
CA GLN A 191 45.37 -73.16 7.54
C GLN A 191 45.83 -72.17 6.45
N PRO A 192 44.90 -71.51 5.73
CA PRO A 192 45.27 -70.49 4.77
C PRO A 192 45.97 -69.36 5.52
N LYS A 193 47.22 -69.06 5.14
CA LYS A 193 47.99 -67.95 5.72
C LYS A 193 47.16 -66.68 5.60
N GLN A 194 46.85 -66.05 6.73
CA GLN A 194 45.94 -64.91 6.76
C GLN A 194 46.57 -63.72 6.02
N HIS A 195 45.85 -63.13 5.06
CA HIS A 195 46.28 -61.90 4.41
C HIS A 195 46.41 -60.79 5.45
N THR A 196 47.57 -60.14 5.49
CA THR A 196 47.79 -58.91 6.26
C THR A 196 48.32 -57.83 5.32
N TYR A 197 47.94 -56.58 5.61
CA TYR A 197 48.12 -55.47 4.69
C TYR A 197 49.03 -54.40 5.28
N LYS A 198 50.00 -53.93 4.50
CA LYS A 198 50.96 -52.90 4.92
C LYS A 198 50.89 -51.68 4.02
N GLN A 199 50.74 -50.49 4.60
CA GLN A 199 50.94 -49.24 3.87
C GLN A 199 52.44 -49.07 3.57
N VAL A 200 52.78 -48.79 2.31
CA VAL A 200 54.15 -48.58 1.82
C VAL A 200 54.20 -47.26 1.05
N TYR A 201 55.21 -46.44 1.32
CA TYR A 201 55.48 -45.21 0.57
C TYR A 201 56.66 -45.45 -0.37
N THR A 202 56.48 -45.20 -1.67
CA THR A 202 57.54 -45.34 -2.68
C THR A 202 57.24 -44.45 -3.89
N ASN A 203 58.28 -43.94 -4.55
CA ASN A 203 58.19 -43.07 -5.74
C ASN A 203 57.18 -41.90 -5.60
N GLY A 204 57.08 -41.31 -4.40
CA GLY A 204 56.17 -40.19 -4.12
C GLY A 204 54.72 -40.59 -3.76
N HIS A 205 54.37 -41.88 -3.82
CA HIS A 205 53.00 -42.36 -3.62
C HIS A 205 52.88 -43.40 -2.50
N TRP A 206 51.71 -43.41 -1.85
CA TRP A 206 51.33 -44.45 -0.90
C TRP A 206 50.60 -45.60 -1.60
N TYR A 207 50.93 -46.82 -1.23
CA TYR A 207 50.35 -48.08 -1.70
C TYR A 207 49.89 -48.90 -0.49
N LEU A 208 48.92 -49.80 -0.67
CA LEU A 208 48.58 -50.84 0.30
C LEU A 208 48.97 -52.20 -0.28
N THR A 209 49.94 -52.88 0.34
CA THR A 209 50.47 -54.16 -0.14
C THR A 209 49.92 -55.31 0.69
N ASP A 210 49.41 -56.35 0.03
CA ASP A 210 49.20 -57.66 0.65
C ASP A 210 50.55 -58.35 0.89
N THR A 211 50.95 -58.54 2.15
CA THR A 211 52.25 -59.13 2.49
C THR A 211 52.33 -60.62 2.13
N LEU A 212 51.21 -61.25 1.77
CA LEU A 212 51.18 -62.65 1.35
C LEU A 212 51.50 -62.83 -0.14
N THR A 213 51.05 -61.90 -0.99
CA THR A 213 51.21 -61.99 -2.45
C THR A 213 52.11 -60.91 -3.05
N ASN A 214 52.54 -59.92 -2.25
CA ASN A 214 53.25 -58.71 -2.66
C ASN A 214 52.52 -57.87 -3.72
N LYS A 215 51.21 -58.05 -3.89
CA LYS A 215 50.37 -57.24 -4.79
C LYS A 215 49.83 -56.00 -4.09
N TYR A 216 49.72 -54.91 -4.85
CA TYR A 216 49.02 -53.71 -4.39
C TYR A 216 47.50 -53.88 -4.48
N LEU A 217 46.79 -53.42 -3.45
CA LEU A 217 45.34 -53.33 -3.44
C LEU A 217 44.88 -52.06 -4.16
N THR A 218 43.71 -52.13 -4.77
CA THR A 218 43.04 -51.03 -5.48
C THR A 218 41.64 -50.79 -4.89
N GLY A 219 40.95 -49.75 -5.34
CA GLY A 219 39.61 -49.42 -4.89
C GLY A 219 39.54 -48.84 -3.47
N PHE A 220 38.34 -48.85 -2.89
CA PHE A 220 38.12 -48.40 -1.50
C PHE A 220 38.69 -49.41 -0.50
N GLN A 221 39.50 -48.93 0.45
CA GLN A 221 40.14 -49.74 1.48
C GLN A 221 39.93 -49.11 2.86
N LYS A 222 39.51 -49.91 3.85
CA LYS A 222 39.36 -49.46 5.25
C LYS A 222 40.57 -49.91 6.07
N ILE A 223 41.42 -48.95 6.43
CA ILE A 223 42.60 -49.15 7.27
C ILE A 223 42.14 -49.01 8.72
N LYS A 224 41.94 -50.15 9.39
CA LYS A 224 41.29 -50.24 10.71
C LYS A 224 42.13 -49.58 11.80
N GLU A 225 43.43 -49.74 11.70
CA GLU A 225 44.47 -49.28 12.62
C GLU A 225 44.57 -47.75 12.67
N GLN A 226 44.08 -47.08 11.62
CA GLN A 226 44.04 -45.62 11.49
C GLN A 226 42.59 -45.09 11.39
N ASN A 227 41.60 -45.96 11.63
CA ASN A 227 40.16 -45.73 11.48
C ASN A 227 39.75 -44.91 10.24
N LYS A 228 40.43 -45.10 9.10
CA LYS A 228 40.21 -44.32 7.87
C LYS A 228 39.77 -45.22 6.71
N THR A 229 38.87 -44.71 5.89
CA THR A 229 38.63 -45.22 4.53
C THR A 229 39.48 -44.40 3.57
N VAL A 230 40.18 -45.04 2.65
CA VAL A 230 40.94 -44.41 1.57
C VAL A 230 40.56 -45.04 0.22
N TYR A 231 41.01 -44.45 -0.89
CA TYR A 231 40.88 -45.06 -2.21
C TYR A 231 42.24 -45.18 -2.90
N TYR A 232 42.53 -46.35 -3.47
CA TYR A 232 43.71 -46.62 -4.28
C TYR A 232 43.30 -46.74 -5.76
N SER A 233 44.02 -46.08 -6.66
CA SER A 233 43.77 -46.14 -8.11
C SER A 233 44.03 -47.54 -8.68
N ASN A 234 43.71 -47.76 -9.96
CA ASN A 234 44.02 -49.02 -10.66
C ASN A 234 45.53 -49.35 -10.67
N ASN A 235 46.39 -48.34 -10.50
CA ASN A 235 47.84 -48.50 -10.39
C ASN A 235 48.32 -48.71 -8.93
N GLY A 236 47.38 -48.89 -7.97
CA GLY A 236 47.67 -49.10 -6.55
C GLY A 236 48.01 -47.83 -5.75
N GLN A 237 47.87 -46.64 -6.32
CA GLN A 237 48.29 -45.37 -5.68
C GLN A 237 47.14 -44.72 -4.89
N MET A 238 47.39 -44.33 -3.64
CA MET A 238 46.41 -43.64 -2.79
C MET A 238 46.01 -42.28 -3.40
N GLN A 239 44.72 -41.99 -3.41
CA GLN A 239 44.15 -40.77 -3.98
C GLN A 239 43.83 -39.72 -2.90
N TYR A 240 43.85 -38.45 -3.33
CA TYR A 240 43.73 -37.26 -2.49
C TYR A 240 42.81 -36.24 -3.17
N GLY A 241 42.27 -35.29 -2.39
CA GLY A 241 41.40 -34.23 -2.90
C GLY A 241 40.06 -34.75 -3.42
N GLN A 242 39.42 -33.96 -4.29
CA GLN A 242 38.18 -34.36 -4.95
C GLN A 242 38.46 -35.40 -6.05
N GLN A 243 37.70 -36.50 -6.04
CA GLN A 243 37.85 -37.62 -6.97
C GLN A 243 36.48 -38.06 -7.51
N TYR A 244 36.35 -38.20 -8.83
CA TYR A 244 35.11 -38.67 -9.47
C TYR A 244 35.20 -40.17 -9.77
N LEU A 245 34.50 -40.98 -8.98
CA LEU A 245 34.64 -42.44 -8.95
C LEU A 245 33.23 -43.08 -9.05
N ASN A 246 33.06 -44.06 -9.94
CA ASN A 246 31.80 -44.82 -10.07
C ASN A 246 30.52 -43.93 -10.16
N LYS A 247 30.59 -42.80 -10.88
CA LYS A 247 29.55 -41.77 -11.05
C LYS A 247 29.29 -40.84 -9.85
N TYR A 248 30.13 -40.84 -8.81
CA TYR A 248 30.00 -39.94 -7.65
C TYR A 248 31.30 -39.18 -7.38
N TRP A 249 31.19 -37.95 -6.90
CA TRP A 249 32.33 -37.23 -6.33
C TRP A 249 32.55 -37.63 -4.87
N TYR A 250 33.80 -37.88 -4.51
CA TYR A 250 34.30 -38.11 -3.15
C TYR A 250 35.36 -37.05 -2.82
N LEU A 251 35.60 -36.80 -1.53
CA LEU A 251 36.72 -36.00 -1.05
C LEU A 251 37.62 -36.84 -0.15
N PHE A 252 38.91 -36.88 -0.45
CA PHE A 252 39.94 -37.48 0.38
C PHE A 252 40.86 -36.39 0.94
N ASP A 253 41.18 -36.51 2.22
CA ASP A 253 42.04 -35.59 2.96
C ASP A 253 43.44 -35.48 2.31
N TYR A 254 43.88 -34.26 2.01
CA TYR A 254 45.12 -34.00 1.26
C TYR A 254 46.41 -34.46 1.95
N ALA A 255 46.41 -34.68 3.28
CA ALA A 255 47.59 -35.17 4.00
C ALA A 255 47.54 -36.68 4.27
N THR A 256 46.36 -37.21 4.61
CA THR A 256 46.20 -38.58 5.14
C THR A 256 45.55 -39.57 4.18
N GLY A 257 44.96 -39.09 3.08
CA GLY A 257 44.12 -39.85 2.15
C GLY A 257 42.75 -40.25 2.72
N ALA A 258 42.40 -39.82 3.93
CA ALA A 258 41.17 -40.21 4.60
C ALA A 258 39.91 -39.58 3.97
N MET A 259 38.94 -40.41 3.60
CA MET A 259 37.67 -39.97 3.02
C MET A 259 36.90 -39.05 3.99
N LYS A 260 36.48 -37.88 3.52
CA LYS A 260 35.64 -36.92 4.25
C LYS A 260 34.16 -37.24 4.08
N THR A 261 33.36 -36.81 5.06
CA THR A 261 31.88 -36.87 5.07
C THR A 261 31.33 -35.59 5.73
N GLY A 262 30.01 -35.39 5.65
CA GLY A 262 29.32 -34.19 6.11
C GLY A 262 29.64 -32.94 5.26
N PHE A 263 29.31 -31.77 5.81
CA PHE A 263 29.64 -30.47 5.22
C PHE A 263 31.16 -30.28 5.11
N GLN A 264 31.63 -29.89 3.93
CA GLN A 264 33.03 -29.63 3.62
C GLN A 264 33.15 -28.33 2.80
N TYR A 265 34.06 -27.44 3.18
CA TYR A 265 34.40 -26.26 2.39
C TYR A 265 35.55 -26.59 1.43
N ILE A 266 35.31 -26.38 0.14
CA ILE A 266 36.26 -26.64 -0.94
C ILE A 266 36.96 -25.32 -1.28
N SER A 267 38.07 -25.02 -0.60
CA SER A 267 38.74 -23.72 -0.67
C SER A 267 39.15 -23.29 -2.08
N ASN A 268 39.58 -24.22 -2.94
CA ASN A 268 39.97 -23.92 -4.32
C ASN A 268 38.79 -23.81 -5.31
N GLN A 269 37.55 -23.96 -4.84
CA GLN A 269 36.32 -23.77 -5.62
C GLN A 269 35.32 -22.86 -4.89
N HIS A 270 35.73 -22.23 -3.79
CA HIS A 270 34.98 -21.31 -2.93
C HIS A 270 33.54 -21.74 -2.58
N LYS A 271 33.29 -23.04 -2.47
CA LYS A 271 31.96 -23.62 -2.23
C LYS A 271 31.93 -24.50 -0.98
N THR A 272 30.80 -24.49 -0.28
CA THR A 272 30.44 -25.55 0.67
C THR A 272 29.67 -26.63 -0.07
N VAL A 273 29.96 -27.90 0.23
CA VAL A 273 29.22 -29.08 -0.25
C VAL A 273 28.91 -30.00 0.93
N ASP A 274 27.99 -30.95 0.77
CA ASP A 274 27.84 -32.09 1.70
C ASP A 274 28.26 -33.41 1.04
N TYR A 275 28.86 -34.30 1.83
CA TYR A 275 29.18 -35.68 1.45
C TYR A 275 28.47 -36.65 2.39
N ASN A 276 27.59 -37.52 1.87
CA ASN A 276 26.82 -38.44 2.70
C ASN A 276 27.69 -39.46 3.47
N GLY A 277 27.08 -40.31 4.31
CA GLY A 277 27.79 -41.34 5.08
C GLY A 277 28.55 -42.42 4.26
N ARG A 278 28.43 -42.41 2.93
CA ARG A 278 29.25 -43.22 2.00
C ARG A 278 30.38 -42.43 1.33
N GLY A 279 30.54 -41.14 1.66
CA GLY A 279 31.51 -40.21 1.08
C GLY A 279 31.08 -39.60 -0.25
N GLN A 280 29.81 -39.70 -0.65
CA GLN A 280 29.32 -39.25 -1.95
C GLN A 280 28.76 -37.82 -1.87
N MET A 281 29.19 -36.93 -2.76
CA MET A 281 28.69 -35.54 -2.82
C MET A 281 27.18 -35.50 -3.05
N GLN A 282 26.49 -34.60 -2.35
CA GLN A 282 25.04 -34.41 -2.46
C GLN A 282 24.66 -33.27 -3.42
N TYR A 283 23.45 -33.39 -3.98
CA TYR A 283 22.89 -32.53 -5.02
C TYR A 283 21.40 -32.30 -4.78
N GLY A 284 20.84 -31.20 -5.26
CA GLY A 284 19.41 -30.88 -5.13
C GLY A 284 19.00 -30.55 -3.69
N GLN A 285 17.69 -30.67 -3.40
CA GLN A 285 17.18 -30.52 -2.04
C GLN A 285 17.55 -31.73 -1.19
N GLN A 286 18.07 -31.51 0.02
CA GLN A 286 18.45 -32.54 0.98
C GLN A 286 17.94 -32.18 2.37
N GLN A 287 17.46 -33.18 3.13
CA GLN A 287 17.10 -32.99 4.53
C GLN A 287 18.20 -33.58 5.43
N LEU A 288 18.93 -32.71 6.13
CA LEU A 288 20.08 -33.05 6.97
C LEU A 288 19.83 -32.52 8.38
N ASN A 289 19.89 -33.39 9.39
CA ASN A 289 19.62 -33.04 10.79
C ASN A 289 18.30 -32.25 10.97
N ASN A 290 17.21 -32.76 10.40
CA ASN A 290 15.87 -32.15 10.28
C ASN A 290 15.76 -30.85 9.46
N HIS A 291 16.85 -30.17 9.10
CA HIS A 291 16.83 -28.96 8.28
C HIS A 291 16.92 -29.27 6.78
N TRP A 292 16.23 -28.49 5.95
CA TRP A 292 16.37 -28.57 4.49
C TRP A 292 17.48 -27.67 3.98
N TYR A 293 18.29 -28.21 3.07
CA TYR A 293 19.37 -27.56 2.34
C TYR A 293 19.12 -27.70 0.83
N LEU A 294 19.71 -26.83 0.02
CA LEU A 294 19.74 -26.95 -1.45
C LEU A 294 21.18 -26.92 -1.93
N PHE A 295 21.58 -27.93 -2.69
CA PHE A 295 22.87 -28.02 -3.36
C PHE A 295 22.67 -27.91 -4.88
N ASP A 296 23.56 -27.18 -5.54
CA ASP A 296 23.57 -27.00 -6.99
C ASP A 296 23.70 -28.33 -7.74
N ASN A 297 22.76 -28.63 -8.65
CA ASN A 297 22.68 -29.92 -9.33
C ASN A 297 23.91 -30.29 -10.19
N ASN A 298 24.74 -29.31 -10.58
CA ASN A 298 25.92 -29.54 -11.41
C ASN A 298 27.22 -29.57 -10.59
N THR A 299 27.32 -28.70 -9.58
CA THR A 299 28.56 -28.43 -8.84
C THR A 299 28.56 -28.91 -7.39
N GLY A 300 27.40 -29.30 -6.85
CA GLY A 300 27.20 -29.63 -5.44
C GLY A 300 27.29 -28.44 -4.49
N ALA A 301 27.44 -27.21 -5.01
CA ALA A 301 27.59 -26.01 -4.19
C ALA A 301 26.30 -25.66 -3.44
N MET A 302 26.38 -25.51 -2.12
CA MET A 302 25.26 -25.11 -1.27
C MET A 302 24.72 -23.73 -1.69
N LYS A 303 23.40 -23.64 -1.88
CA LYS A 303 22.68 -22.39 -2.19
C LYS A 303 22.21 -21.71 -0.91
N THR A 304 22.13 -20.39 -0.96
CA THR A 304 21.61 -19.51 0.09
C THR A 304 20.68 -18.45 -0.54
N ASN A 305 20.09 -17.59 0.29
CA ASN A 305 19.14 -16.53 -0.09
C ASN A 305 17.87 -17.09 -0.77
N PHE A 306 17.15 -16.24 -1.51
CA PHE A 306 15.96 -16.65 -2.27
C PHE A 306 16.32 -17.62 -3.40
N GLN A 307 15.59 -18.72 -3.51
CA GLN A 307 15.79 -19.76 -4.52
C GLN A 307 14.43 -20.20 -5.08
N TYR A 308 14.29 -20.24 -6.41
CA TYR A 308 13.11 -20.78 -7.08
C TYR A 308 13.30 -22.26 -7.40
N ILE A 309 12.39 -23.09 -6.88
CA ILE A 309 12.45 -24.55 -6.97
C ILE A 309 11.48 -24.98 -8.07
N GLY A 310 11.98 -25.01 -9.29
CA GLY A 310 11.17 -25.15 -10.51
C GLY A 310 10.30 -26.41 -10.58
N ASN A 311 10.75 -27.54 -10.02
CA ASN A 311 9.97 -28.79 -9.97
C ASN A 311 8.93 -28.84 -8.85
N GLN A 312 8.81 -27.78 -8.04
CA GLN A 312 7.79 -27.61 -7.00
C GLN A 312 7.05 -26.26 -7.13
N HIS A 313 7.31 -25.50 -8.20
CA HIS A 313 6.71 -24.20 -8.51
C HIS A 313 6.68 -23.19 -7.35
N LYS A 314 7.68 -23.24 -6.45
CA LYS A 314 7.76 -22.41 -5.24
C LYS A 314 9.06 -21.61 -5.18
N THR A 315 8.97 -20.39 -4.67
CA THR A 315 10.14 -19.66 -4.15
C THR A 315 10.29 -19.99 -2.67
N VAL A 316 11.52 -20.22 -2.21
CA VAL A 316 11.87 -20.39 -0.78
C VAL A 316 13.05 -19.49 -0.45
N HIS A 317 13.37 -19.36 0.84
CA HIS A 317 14.60 -18.69 1.29
C HIS A 317 15.48 -19.65 2.11
N TYR A 318 16.79 -19.68 1.82
CA TYR A 318 17.79 -20.40 2.59
C TYR A 318 18.68 -19.38 3.33
N ALA A 319 18.87 -19.52 4.65
CA ALA A 319 19.74 -18.62 5.41
C ALA A 319 21.23 -18.81 5.06
N ASN A 320 22.11 -17.94 5.58
CA ASN A 320 23.56 -17.99 5.31
C ASN A 320 24.23 -19.31 5.74
N ASN A 321 23.64 -20.03 6.71
CA ASN A 321 24.06 -21.36 7.12
C ASN A 321 23.53 -22.50 6.22
N GLY A 322 22.82 -22.17 5.13
CA GLY A 322 22.22 -23.11 4.18
C GLY A 322 20.83 -23.64 4.54
N GLN A 323 20.24 -23.27 5.67
CA GLN A 323 18.97 -23.84 6.14
C GLN A 323 17.75 -23.12 5.57
N MET A 324 16.77 -23.88 5.06
CA MET A 324 15.49 -23.33 4.57
C MET A 324 14.71 -22.66 5.69
N GLN A 325 14.10 -21.52 5.39
CA GLN A 325 13.35 -20.69 6.32
C GLN A 325 11.83 -20.91 6.22
N TYR A 326 11.15 -20.64 7.32
CA TYR A 326 9.73 -20.91 7.57
C TYR A 326 9.11 -19.77 8.38
N GLY A 327 7.79 -19.63 8.36
CA GLY A 327 7.07 -18.61 9.11
C GLY A 327 7.35 -17.19 8.64
N GLN A 328 7.10 -16.20 9.50
CA GLN A 328 7.47 -14.81 9.22
C GLN A 328 8.99 -14.61 9.37
N GLN A 329 9.60 -13.91 8.42
CA GLN A 329 11.03 -13.63 8.37
C GLN A 329 11.27 -12.17 7.96
N TYR A 330 12.14 -11.47 8.69
CA TYR A 330 12.55 -10.10 8.35
C TYR A 330 13.88 -10.14 7.60
N LEU A 331 13.83 -9.85 6.29
CA LEU A 331 14.94 -10.01 5.36
C LEU A 331 15.12 -8.72 4.56
N ASN A 332 16.34 -8.18 4.50
CA ASN A 332 16.70 -7.01 3.68
C ASN A 332 15.73 -5.80 3.83
N GLY A 333 15.23 -5.55 5.04
CA GLY A 333 14.32 -4.44 5.34
C GLY A 333 12.82 -4.73 5.19
N HIS A 334 12.43 -5.96 4.80
CA HIS A 334 11.04 -6.34 4.56
C HIS A 334 10.66 -7.61 5.32
N TRP A 335 9.39 -7.69 5.76
CA TRP A 335 8.82 -8.94 6.26
C TRP A 335 8.32 -9.79 5.09
N TYR A 336 8.62 -11.09 5.15
CA TYR A 336 8.16 -12.14 4.27
C TYR A 336 7.44 -13.22 5.08
N LEU A 337 6.54 -13.99 4.47
CA LEU A 337 5.94 -15.19 5.06
C LEU A 337 6.26 -16.41 4.22
N PHE A 338 6.79 -17.46 4.86
CA PHE A 338 7.06 -18.76 4.25
C PHE A 338 6.16 -19.82 4.90
N ASP A 339 5.61 -20.72 4.08
CA ASP A 339 4.76 -21.81 4.50
C ASP A 339 5.46 -22.75 5.49
N ASN A 340 4.89 -22.94 6.68
CA ASN A 340 5.51 -23.70 7.78
C ASN A 340 5.82 -25.17 7.46
N ASN A 341 5.20 -25.76 6.42
CA ASN A 341 5.44 -27.16 6.04
C ASN A 341 6.41 -27.25 4.85
N THR A 342 6.25 -26.37 3.86
CA THR A 342 6.91 -26.49 2.55
C THR A 342 8.01 -25.47 2.28
N GLY A 343 8.15 -24.44 3.14
CA GLY A 343 9.04 -23.30 2.95
C GLY A 343 8.63 -22.34 1.82
N ALA A 344 7.46 -22.56 1.19
CA ALA A 344 6.99 -21.78 0.05
C ALA A 344 6.59 -20.35 0.46
N MET A 345 7.18 -19.35 -0.19
CA MET A 345 6.85 -17.94 0.01
C MET A 345 5.38 -17.67 -0.30
N LYS A 346 4.68 -16.96 0.60
CA LYS A 346 3.29 -16.52 0.43
C LYS A 346 3.23 -15.13 -0.20
N THR A 347 2.12 -14.86 -0.88
CA THR A 347 1.76 -13.55 -1.45
C THR A 347 0.26 -13.32 -1.27
N ASN A 348 -0.22 -12.11 -1.59
CA ASN A 348 -1.57 -11.60 -1.37
C ASN A 348 -1.96 -11.61 0.12
N PHE A 349 -3.26 -11.46 0.41
CA PHE A 349 -3.82 -11.54 1.75
C PHE A 349 -3.51 -12.88 2.43
N GLN A 350 -2.95 -12.83 3.64
CA GLN A 350 -2.64 -13.98 4.49
C GLN A 350 -3.14 -13.72 5.92
N TYR A 351 -3.85 -14.69 6.51
CA TYR A 351 -4.21 -14.67 7.92
C TYR A 351 -3.12 -15.34 8.75
N ILE A 352 -2.56 -14.61 9.71
CA ILE A 352 -1.46 -15.02 10.57
C ILE A 352 -2.05 -15.38 11.93
N SER A 353 -2.31 -16.66 12.14
CA SER A 353 -3.14 -17.18 13.23
C SER A 353 -2.55 -16.98 14.62
N ASP A 354 -1.22 -16.99 14.76
CA ASP A 354 -0.48 -16.74 16.00
C ASP A 354 -0.53 -15.26 16.44
N GLN A 355 -0.83 -14.35 15.51
CA GLN A 355 -0.92 -12.90 15.76
C GLN A 355 -2.33 -12.35 15.51
N HIS A 356 -3.30 -13.24 15.28
CA HIS A 356 -4.72 -12.96 15.00
C HIS A 356 -5.00 -11.86 13.96
N LYS A 357 -4.06 -11.60 13.04
CA LYS A 357 -4.12 -10.51 12.06
C LYS A 357 -4.17 -11.03 10.62
N THR A 358 -4.90 -10.33 9.76
CA THR A 358 -4.72 -10.42 8.30
C THR A 358 -3.69 -9.40 7.88
N VAL A 359 -2.80 -9.74 6.95
CA VAL A 359 -1.87 -8.81 6.29
C VAL A 359 -1.88 -9.08 4.78
N ASP A 360 -1.36 -8.18 3.96
CA ASP A 360 -1.08 -8.43 2.53
C ASP A 360 0.42 -8.51 2.25
N TYR A 361 0.83 -9.43 1.37
CA TYR A 361 2.19 -9.57 0.87
C TYR A 361 2.19 -9.34 -0.65
N ASN A 362 2.98 -8.40 -1.16
CA ASN A 362 3.00 -8.11 -2.61
C ASN A 362 3.56 -9.28 -3.45
N ASN A 363 3.58 -9.14 -4.78
CA ASN A 363 4.11 -10.16 -5.70
C ASN A 363 5.58 -10.54 -5.46
N ASN A 364 6.37 -9.69 -4.79
CA ASN A 364 7.74 -9.99 -4.39
C ASN A 364 7.82 -10.70 -3.02
N GLY A 365 6.69 -10.97 -2.36
CA GLY A 365 6.59 -11.57 -1.03
C GLY A 365 6.75 -10.59 0.14
N GLN A 366 6.71 -9.28 -0.09
CA GLN A 366 6.98 -8.25 0.93
C GLN A 366 5.68 -7.77 1.58
N MET A 367 5.62 -7.74 2.92
CA MET A 367 4.44 -7.27 3.67
C MET A 367 4.14 -5.80 3.35
N GLN A 368 2.85 -5.48 3.22
CA GLN A 368 2.34 -4.14 2.92
C GLN A 368 1.91 -3.38 4.18
N TYR A 369 1.93 -2.05 4.08
CA TYR A 369 1.63 -1.11 5.16
C TYR A 369 0.86 0.10 4.61
N GLY A 370 0.15 0.83 5.48
CA GLY A 370 -0.56 2.05 5.11
C GLY A 370 -1.75 1.81 4.18
N GLN A 371 -2.19 2.85 3.47
CA GLN A 371 -3.28 2.72 2.51
C GLN A 371 -2.81 2.05 1.22
N GLN A 372 -3.50 1.00 0.80
CA GLN A 372 -3.18 0.22 -0.39
C GLN A 372 -4.41 0.09 -1.30
N HIS A 373 -4.21 0.15 -2.61
CA HIS A 373 -5.28 0.01 -3.60
C HIS A 373 -5.14 -1.33 -4.35
N LEU A 374 -5.86 -2.34 -3.88
CA LEU A 374 -5.73 -3.74 -4.30
C LEU A 374 -7.04 -4.19 -4.97
N ASN A 375 -6.95 -4.78 -6.16
CA ASN A 375 -8.11 -5.32 -6.90
C ASN A 375 -9.31 -4.34 -7.05
N GLY A 376 -9.04 -3.04 -7.19
CA GLY A 376 -10.07 -2.00 -7.34
C GLY A 376 -10.67 -1.46 -6.03
N HIS A 377 -10.17 -1.90 -4.87
CA HIS A 377 -10.63 -1.45 -3.56
C HIS A 377 -9.48 -0.86 -2.74
N TRP A 378 -9.77 0.13 -1.90
CA TRP A 378 -8.82 0.63 -0.91
C TRP A 378 -8.90 -0.18 0.38
N TYR A 379 -7.73 -0.54 0.91
CA TYR A 379 -7.51 -1.15 2.22
C TYR A 379 -6.62 -0.23 3.05
N LEU A 380 -6.54 -0.47 4.36
CA LEU A 380 -5.55 0.11 5.27
C LEU A 380 -4.87 -1.02 6.03
N PHE A 381 -3.56 -0.91 6.17
CA PHE A 381 -2.75 -1.78 7.03
C PHE A 381 -1.99 -0.90 8.03
N ASP A 382 -1.89 -1.30 9.29
CA ASP A 382 -1.10 -0.59 10.30
C ASP A 382 0.36 -0.42 9.85
N GLY A 383 0.93 0.74 10.14
CA GLY A 383 2.27 1.15 9.73
C GLY A 383 3.42 0.38 10.39
N HIS A 384 3.15 -0.40 11.44
CA HIS A 384 4.19 -1.10 12.22
C HIS A 384 4.08 -2.63 12.10
N THR A 385 2.87 -3.15 12.19
CA THR A 385 2.56 -4.59 12.25
C THR A 385 2.06 -5.17 10.93
N GLY A 386 1.67 -4.31 9.97
CA GLY A 386 1.02 -4.70 8.71
C GLY A 386 -0.41 -5.23 8.87
N ALA A 387 -1.00 -5.16 10.07
CA ALA A 387 -2.34 -5.68 10.33
C ALA A 387 -3.42 -4.89 9.56
N MET A 388 -4.34 -5.60 8.90
CA MET A 388 -5.43 -5.01 8.14
C MET A 388 -6.45 -4.33 9.06
N GLU A 389 -6.59 -3.01 8.89
CA GLU A 389 -7.48 -2.17 9.69
C GLU A 389 -8.93 -2.23 9.17
N THR A 390 -9.88 -2.16 10.11
CA THR A 390 -11.32 -2.18 9.83
C THR A 390 -12.04 -1.10 10.65
N GLY A 391 -13.34 -0.88 10.40
CA GLY A 391 -14.14 0.13 11.09
C GLY A 391 -13.82 1.57 10.69
N PHE A 392 -14.14 2.52 11.58
CA PHE A 392 -13.84 3.94 11.35
C PHE A 392 -12.37 4.25 11.65
N GLN A 393 -11.68 4.84 10.67
CA GLN A 393 -10.23 5.06 10.70
C GLN A 393 -9.89 6.51 10.32
N TYR A 394 -9.02 7.16 11.08
CA TYR A 394 -8.58 8.54 10.80
C TYR A 394 -7.27 8.56 10.01
N ILE A 395 -7.34 9.06 8.78
CA ILE A 395 -6.23 9.11 7.83
C ILE A 395 -5.51 10.45 8.01
N GLY A 396 -4.56 10.48 8.94
CA GLY A 396 -3.91 11.72 9.42
C GLY A 396 -3.35 12.60 8.32
N ASN A 397 -2.61 12.04 7.35
CA ASN A 397 -2.02 12.79 6.24
C ASN A 397 -3.03 13.33 5.19
N GLN A 398 -4.32 13.00 5.33
CA GLN A 398 -5.42 13.48 4.47
C GLN A 398 -6.50 14.23 5.28
N HIS A 399 -6.31 14.34 6.60
CA HIS A 399 -7.24 14.96 7.57
C HIS A 399 -8.70 14.54 7.38
N LYS A 400 -8.94 13.22 7.21
CA LYS A 400 -10.27 12.64 7.00
C LYS A 400 -10.48 11.39 7.84
N THR A 401 -11.71 11.18 8.32
CA THR A 401 -12.16 9.86 8.78
C THR A 401 -12.79 9.12 7.61
N VAL A 402 -12.50 7.82 7.48
CA VAL A 402 -13.14 6.90 6.52
C VAL A 402 -13.70 5.69 7.26
N HIS A 403 -14.44 4.81 6.58
CA HIS A 403 -14.84 3.51 7.12
C HIS A 403 -14.33 2.38 6.23
N TYR A 404 -13.73 1.36 6.83
CA TYR A 404 -13.38 0.09 6.20
C TYR A 404 -14.35 -0.99 6.72
N ALA A 405 -14.94 -1.78 5.82
CA ALA A 405 -15.81 -2.89 6.23
C ALA A 405 -15.00 -4.07 6.80
N ASP A 406 -15.68 -5.09 7.34
CA ASP A 406 -15.05 -6.25 7.98
C ASP A 406 -14.16 -7.07 7.01
N ASN A 407 -14.38 -6.93 5.70
CA ASN A 407 -13.53 -7.48 4.64
C ASN A 407 -12.32 -6.57 4.28
N GLY A 408 -12.07 -5.52 5.06
CA GLY A 408 -10.99 -4.55 4.85
C GLY A 408 -11.25 -3.48 3.79
N GLN A 409 -12.41 -3.47 3.11
CA GLN A 409 -12.64 -2.56 1.98
C GLN A 409 -13.21 -1.20 2.40
N MET A 410 -12.61 -0.11 1.92
CA MET A 410 -13.09 1.26 2.18
C MET A 410 -14.49 1.47 1.58
N GLN A 411 -15.35 2.09 2.37
CA GLN A 411 -16.77 2.30 2.07
C GLN A 411 -17.04 3.71 1.54
N TYR A 412 -18.12 3.84 0.76
CA TYR A 412 -18.50 5.04 0.03
C TYR A 412 -20.03 5.21 0.03
N GLY A 413 -20.52 6.44 -0.16
CA GLY A 413 -21.95 6.74 -0.26
C GLY A 413 -22.68 6.69 1.09
N GLN A 414 -24.01 6.50 1.06
CA GLN A 414 -24.79 6.29 2.28
C GLN A 414 -24.54 4.88 2.82
N GLN A 415 -24.19 4.78 4.10
CA GLN A 415 -23.89 3.50 4.76
C GLN A 415 -24.62 3.42 6.10
N HIS A 416 -25.18 2.25 6.42
CA HIS A 416 -25.87 2.01 7.69
C HIS A 416 -24.98 1.13 8.58
N ILE A 417 -24.30 1.76 9.53
CA ILE A 417 -23.23 1.16 10.33
C ILE A 417 -23.64 1.22 11.81
N LYS A 418 -23.68 0.07 12.48
CA LYS A 418 -23.96 -0.06 13.94
C LYS A 418 -25.21 0.73 14.40
N GLY A 419 -26.27 0.75 13.58
CA GLY A 419 -27.55 1.40 13.89
C GLY A 419 -27.66 2.88 13.51
N TYR A 420 -26.63 3.47 12.89
CA TYR A 420 -26.65 4.86 12.43
C TYR A 420 -26.39 4.94 10.92
N TRP A 421 -27.03 5.91 10.28
CA TRP A 421 -26.71 6.27 8.89
C TRP A 421 -25.56 7.28 8.85
N TYR A 422 -24.60 7.01 7.97
CA TYR A 422 -23.46 7.84 7.63
C TYR A 422 -23.51 8.18 6.14
N LEU A 423 -22.87 9.29 5.74
CA LEU A 423 -22.56 9.59 4.35
C LEU A 423 -21.05 9.68 4.20
N LEU A 424 -20.48 8.89 3.30
CA LEU A 424 -19.07 8.90 2.94
C LEU A 424 -18.95 9.45 1.51
N ASP A 425 -18.05 10.41 1.28
CA ASP A 425 -17.86 11.00 -0.05
C ASP A 425 -17.48 9.93 -1.09
N GLY A 426 -18.22 9.91 -2.20
CA GLY A 426 -18.11 8.88 -3.24
C GLY A 426 -16.78 8.84 -4.00
N ASN A 427 -15.88 9.82 -3.79
CA ASN A 427 -14.54 9.82 -4.40
C ASN A 427 -13.46 9.43 -3.38
N THR A 428 -13.57 9.91 -2.13
CA THR A 428 -12.47 9.90 -1.14
C THR A 428 -12.73 9.00 0.07
N GLY A 429 -13.95 8.48 0.24
CA GLY A 429 -14.39 7.74 1.43
C GLY A 429 -14.58 8.61 2.68
N ALA A 430 -14.41 9.94 2.58
CA ALA A 430 -14.43 10.84 3.74
C ALA A 430 -15.84 10.94 4.35
N VAL A 431 -15.98 10.59 5.63
CA VAL A 431 -17.22 10.78 6.40
C VAL A 431 -17.64 12.26 6.37
N GLN A 432 -18.88 12.52 6.00
CA GLN A 432 -19.48 13.86 5.93
C GLN A 432 -20.15 14.22 7.25
N VAL A 433 -20.13 15.51 7.59
CA VAL A 433 -20.72 16.11 8.79
C VAL A 433 -21.46 17.40 8.42
N GLY A 434 -22.34 17.89 9.28
CA GLY A 434 -23.16 19.07 9.02
C GLY A 434 -24.32 18.82 8.05
N PHE A 435 -24.85 19.89 7.46
CA PHE A 435 -25.90 19.80 6.44
C PHE A 435 -25.36 19.17 5.15
N CYS A 436 -26.03 18.12 4.66
CA CYS A 436 -25.64 17.37 3.49
C CYS A 436 -26.86 17.11 2.60
N TYR A 437 -26.73 17.35 1.29
CA TYR A 437 -27.73 16.92 0.31
C TYR A 437 -27.43 15.51 -0.20
N ILE A 438 -28.51 14.75 -0.47
CA ILE A 438 -28.46 13.37 -0.93
C ILE A 438 -29.14 13.33 -2.30
N PRO A 439 -28.38 13.40 -3.42
CA PRO A 439 -28.93 13.65 -4.75
C PRO A 439 -29.98 12.63 -5.21
N ASN A 440 -29.72 11.34 -5.01
CA ASN A 440 -30.61 10.26 -5.42
C ASN A 440 -31.86 10.10 -4.53
N GLN A 441 -32.05 10.96 -3.52
CA GLN A 441 -33.24 11.00 -2.67
C GLN A 441 -33.82 12.42 -2.53
N HIS A 442 -33.31 13.38 -3.30
CA HIS A 442 -33.73 14.78 -3.37
C HIS A 442 -33.98 15.47 -2.01
N LYS A 443 -33.17 15.13 -0.99
CA LYS A 443 -33.32 15.60 0.39
C LYS A 443 -32.04 16.22 0.93
N ALA A 444 -32.18 17.28 1.71
CA ALA A 444 -31.14 17.73 2.64
C ALA A 444 -31.36 17.06 4.01
N VAL A 445 -30.28 16.57 4.61
CA VAL A 445 -30.23 15.98 5.96
C VAL A 445 -29.13 16.68 6.76
N TYR A 446 -28.99 16.33 8.04
CA TYR A 446 -27.87 16.79 8.87
C TYR A 446 -27.18 15.59 9.53
N TYR A 447 -25.85 15.56 9.46
CA TYR A 447 -24.98 14.60 10.15
C TYR A 447 -24.29 15.31 11.32
N ASN A 448 -24.26 14.70 12.51
CA ASN A 448 -23.55 15.28 13.66
C ASN A 448 -22.01 15.21 13.48
N ASN A 449 -21.25 15.75 14.43
CA ASN A 449 -19.78 15.72 14.39
C ASN A 449 -19.18 14.31 14.42
N SER A 450 -19.96 13.29 14.80
CA SER A 450 -19.59 11.87 14.72
C SER A 450 -19.97 11.21 13.38
N GLY A 451 -20.50 11.98 12.42
CA GLY A 451 -20.93 11.49 11.11
C GLY A 451 -22.31 10.82 11.07
N GLN A 452 -23.11 10.91 12.13
CA GLN A 452 -24.39 10.20 12.27
C GLN A 452 -25.59 11.07 11.88
N MET A 453 -26.45 10.57 11.00
CA MET A 453 -27.63 11.29 10.53
C MET A 453 -28.60 11.60 11.68
N GLN A 454 -29.15 12.81 11.70
CA GLN A 454 -30.04 13.30 12.75
C GLN A 454 -31.52 13.24 12.36
N TYR A 455 -32.36 13.13 13.39
CA TYR A 455 -33.78 12.84 13.30
C TYR A 455 -34.55 13.57 14.41
N GLY A 456 -35.82 13.91 14.14
CA GLY A 456 -36.67 14.65 15.06
C GLY A 456 -36.28 16.14 15.19
N PRO A 457 -36.72 16.81 16.27
CA PRO A 457 -36.29 18.18 16.56
C PRO A 457 -34.81 18.22 16.97
N ARG A 458 -34.08 19.22 16.48
CA ARG A 458 -32.67 19.50 16.83
C ARG A 458 -32.43 21.00 16.84
N THR A 459 -31.57 21.48 17.74
CA THR A 459 -31.02 22.83 17.69
C THR A 459 -29.64 22.75 17.07
N ILE A 460 -29.41 23.52 16.01
CA ILE A 460 -28.13 23.62 15.30
C ILE A 460 -27.85 25.12 15.17
N ASP A 461 -26.72 25.60 15.71
CA ASP A 461 -26.27 27.00 15.65
C ASP A 461 -27.36 28.01 16.09
N GLY A 462 -28.01 27.69 17.21
CA GLY A 462 -29.11 28.47 17.80
C GLY A 462 -30.47 28.32 17.09
N VAL A 463 -30.54 27.60 15.97
CA VAL A 463 -31.75 27.45 15.15
C VAL A 463 -32.39 26.09 15.38
N HIS A 464 -33.69 26.07 15.69
CA HIS A 464 -34.47 24.84 15.74
C HIS A 464 -34.79 24.34 14.33
N TYR A 465 -34.32 23.14 14.01
CA TYR A 465 -34.66 22.38 12.81
C TYR A 465 -35.49 21.14 13.17
N TYR A 466 -36.28 20.67 12.21
CA TYR A 466 -36.96 19.38 12.32
C TYR A 466 -36.54 18.47 11.15
N PHE A 467 -36.09 17.25 11.48
CA PHE A 467 -35.68 16.23 10.52
C PHE A 467 -36.66 15.05 10.59
N ARG A 468 -37.22 14.62 9.46
CA ARG A 468 -38.23 13.54 9.41
C ARG A 468 -37.70 12.24 10.04
N PRO A 469 -38.35 11.68 11.08
CA PRO A 469 -37.84 10.50 11.82
C PRO A 469 -37.52 9.27 10.97
N GLY A 470 -38.19 9.04 9.85
CA GLY A 470 -37.90 7.91 8.95
C GLY A 470 -36.82 8.17 7.89
N THR A 471 -36.48 9.44 7.57
CA THR A 471 -35.64 9.75 6.39
C THR A 471 -34.50 10.73 6.65
N GLY A 472 -34.46 11.39 7.82
CA GLY A 472 -33.50 12.46 8.14
C GLY A 472 -33.72 13.75 7.34
N ALA A 473 -34.75 13.84 6.49
CA ALA A 473 -34.98 15.01 5.64
C ALA A 473 -35.44 16.24 6.45
N VAL A 474 -34.77 17.39 6.27
CA VAL A 474 -35.13 18.65 6.92
C VAL A 474 -36.47 19.19 6.40
N THR A 475 -37.38 19.59 7.31
CA THR A 475 -38.69 20.19 6.96
C THR A 475 -39.10 21.37 7.84
N GLY A 476 -38.17 21.94 8.61
CA GLY A 476 -38.38 23.14 9.42
C GLY A 476 -37.05 23.72 9.90
N GLY A 477 -37.01 25.00 10.25
CA GLY A 477 -35.81 25.78 10.57
C GLY A 477 -35.45 26.80 9.49
N LYS A 478 -34.22 27.36 9.54
CA LYS A 478 -33.73 28.33 8.53
C LYS A 478 -33.84 27.73 7.12
N GLY A 479 -34.36 28.50 6.18
CA GLY A 479 -34.42 28.15 4.75
C GLY A 479 -33.04 28.06 4.09
N ILE A 480 -33.00 27.58 2.85
CA ILE A 480 -31.73 27.29 2.15
C ILE A 480 -30.90 28.55 1.91
N VAL A 481 -31.55 29.68 1.63
CA VAL A 481 -30.97 31.02 1.53
C VAL A 481 -30.23 31.40 2.81
N GLU A 482 -30.88 31.28 3.96
CA GLU A 482 -30.29 31.69 5.24
C GLU A 482 -29.11 30.81 5.64
N ARG A 483 -29.13 29.50 5.31
CA ARG A 483 -27.98 28.61 5.51
C ARG A 483 -26.81 28.96 4.58
N ALA A 484 -27.08 29.36 3.33
CA ALA A 484 -26.04 29.78 2.39
C ALA A 484 -25.41 31.13 2.78
N LEU A 485 -26.21 32.09 3.26
CA LEU A 485 -25.71 33.37 3.76
C LEU A 485 -24.91 33.20 5.06
N ASN A 486 -25.37 32.34 5.99
CA ASN A 486 -24.63 31.99 7.21
C ASN A 486 -23.19 31.53 6.91
N TRP A 487 -23.02 30.69 5.89
CA TRP A 487 -21.70 30.18 5.49
C TRP A 487 -20.69 31.32 5.24
N PHE A 488 -21.11 32.43 4.65
CA PHE A 488 -20.25 33.59 4.42
C PHE A 488 -19.97 34.37 5.71
N TYR A 489 -20.99 34.69 6.50
CA TYR A 489 -20.84 35.45 7.74
C TYR A 489 -19.96 34.74 8.79
N GLU A 490 -20.06 33.42 8.89
CA GLU A 490 -19.17 32.57 9.72
C GLU A 490 -17.69 32.58 9.29
N ARG A 491 -17.38 33.15 8.11
CA ARG A 491 -16.07 33.11 7.46
C ARG A 491 -15.53 34.51 7.12
N GLU A 492 -16.27 35.57 7.45
CA GLU A 492 -15.74 36.94 7.49
C GLU A 492 -14.51 36.99 8.42
N ASN A 493 -13.48 37.74 8.02
CA ASN A 493 -12.20 37.82 8.73
C ASN A 493 -11.40 36.49 8.84
N HIS A 494 -11.79 35.46 8.08
CA HIS A 494 -11.11 34.16 8.03
C HIS A 494 -10.66 33.72 6.62
N ILE A 495 -11.08 34.40 5.54
CA ILE A 495 -10.85 33.95 4.16
C ILE A 495 -10.02 34.95 3.35
N THR A 496 -8.95 34.46 2.72
CA THR A 496 -8.11 35.22 1.77
C THR A 496 -8.53 34.93 0.32
N TYR A 497 -8.48 35.94 -0.57
CA TYR A 497 -8.87 35.74 -1.96
C TYR A 497 -7.81 34.92 -2.71
N SER A 498 -8.19 33.78 -3.27
CA SER A 498 -7.31 32.99 -4.14
C SER A 498 -8.10 32.16 -5.15
N MET A 499 -7.71 32.28 -6.43
CA MET A 499 -8.19 31.43 -7.51
C MET A 499 -7.32 30.17 -7.71
N MET A 500 -6.22 30.05 -6.93
CA MET A 500 -5.22 28.97 -7.07
C MET A 500 -5.12 28.05 -5.84
N GLY A 501 -5.67 28.46 -4.69
CA GLY A 501 -5.83 27.61 -3.51
C GLY A 501 -7.12 26.78 -3.59
N SER A 502 -7.70 26.40 -2.46
CA SER A 502 -8.87 25.51 -2.40
C SER A 502 -10.14 26.05 -3.09
N ARG A 503 -10.21 27.36 -3.39
CA ARG A 503 -11.36 28.11 -3.96
C ARG A 503 -12.67 28.06 -3.16
N ASN A 504 -12.84 27.10 -2.25
CA ASN A 504 -14.00 26.89 -1.39
C ASN A 504 -13.75 27.16 0.11
N GLY A 505 -12.60 27.73 0.48
CA GLY A 505 -12.29 28.09 1.87
C GLY A 505 -11.78 26.93 2.73
N ARG A 506 -11.58 25.73 2.19
CA ARG A 506 -11.07 24.56 2.95
C ARG A 506 -9.67 24.80 3.52
N ASP A 507 -8.85 25.61 2.85
CA ASP A 507 -7.49 26.00 3.26
C ASP A 507 -7.39 27.45 3.77
N GLY A 508 -8.52 28.09 4.09
CA GLY A 508 -8.57 29.52 4.40
C GLY A 508 -8.51 30.44 3.17
N THR A 509 -8.55 29.89 1.95
CA THR A 509 -8.59 30.67 0.71
C THR A 509 -9.78 30.33 -0.18
N ALA A 510 -10.37 31.33 -0.83
CA ALA A 510 -11.51 31.11 -1.74
C ALA A 510 -11.57 32.12 -2.90
N ASP A 511 -12.35 31.83 -3.93
CA ASP A 511 -12.79 32.80 -4.93
C ASP A 511 -14.32 32.93 -4.93
N CYS A 512 -14.84 33.93 -5.65
CA CYS A 512 -16.27 34.22 -5.70
C CYS A 512 -17.15 33.02 -6.07
N SER A 513 -16.78 32.28 -7.12
CA SER A 513 -17.59 31.16 -7.65
C SER A 513 -17.41 29.84 -6.89
N GLY A 514 -16.23 29.57 -6.36
CA GLY A 514 -15.98 28.44 -5.47
C GLY A 514 -16.64 28.62 -4.10
N SER A 515 -16.58 29.83 -3.52
CA SER A 515 -17.27 30.14 -2.27
C SER A 515 -18.80 30.12 -2.42
N VAL A 516 -19.37 30.71 -3.48
CA VAL A 516 -20.82 30.58 -3.75
C VAL A 516 -21.22 29.11 -3.96
N THR A 517 -20.43 28.33 -4.71
CA THR A 517 -20.68 26.88 -4.86
C THR A 517 -20.70 26.17 -3.51
N GLN A 518 -19.72 26.45 -2.64
CA GLN A 518 -19.58 25.80 -1.34
C GLN A 518 -20.67 26.23 -0.36
N ALA A 519 -21.02 27.52 -0.32
CA ALA A 519 -22.10 28.04 0.51
C ALA A 519 -23.44 27.39 0.18
N LEU A 520 -23.77 27.33 -1.12
CA LEU A 520 -24.99 26.68 -1.63
C LEU A 520 -25.01 25.17 -1.35
N TRP A 521 -23.90 24.47 -1.59
CA TRP A 521 -23.78 23.03 -1.28
C TRP A 521 -23.89 22.75 0.23
N SER A 522 -23.18 23.51 1.07
CA SER A 522 -23.22 23.39 2.54
C SER A 522 -24.58 23.76 3.12
N ALA A 523 -25.33 24.63 2.43
CA ALA A 523 -26.73 24.90 2.74
C ALA A 523 -27.67 23.72 2.42
N GLY A 524 -27.18 22.64 1.82
CA GLY A 524 -27.96 21.46 1.47
C GLY A 524 -28.58 21.51 0.07
N LEU A 525 -27.94 22.18 -0.89
CA LEU A 525 -28.21 21.96 -2.32
C LEU A 525 -27.38 20.81 -2.90
N GLY A 526 -27.72 20.42 -4.13
CA GLY A 526 -27.09 19.37 -4.92
C GLY A 526 -25.57 19.34 -4.81
N THR A 527 -25.01 18.14 -4.64
CA THR A 527 -23.57 17.91 -4.65
C THR A 527 -22.98 18.42 -5.97
N PRO A 528 -22.02 19.36 -5.96
CA PRO A 528 -21.36 19.82 -7.18
C PRO A 528 -20.73 18.67 -7.96
N ALA A 529 -20.73 18.79 -9.29
CA ALA A 529 -20.19 17.76 -10.17
C ALA A 529 -18.73 17.40 -9.81
N SER A 530 -18.33 16.14 -10.00
CA SER A 530 -17.00 15.64 -9.61
C SER A 530 -15.85 16.48 -10.18
N TRP A 531 -15.96 16.90 -11.45
CA TRP A 531 -15.00 17.78 -12.11
C TRP A 531 -14.96 19.19 -11.48
N ALA A 532 -16.08 19.72 -10.99
CA ALA A 532 -16.15 21.02 -10.31
C ALA A 532 -15.55 20.91 -8.90
N ARG A 533 -15.87 19.83 -8.15
CA ARG A 533 -15.29 19.59 -6.81
C ARG A 533 -13.78 19.44 -6.83
N ARG A 534 -13.20 18.87 -7.90
CA ARG A 534 -11.73 18.81 -8.11
C ARG A 534 -11.07 20.20 -8.13
N TRP A 535 -11.80 21.23 -8.56
CA TRP A 535 -11.33 22.61 -8.62
C TRP A 535 -11.92 23.50 -7.51
N GLY A 536 -12.50 22.93 -6.44
CA GLY A 536 -13.07 23.75 -5.35
C GLY A 536 -14.40 24.42 -5.68
N GLY A 537 -15.15 23.87 -6.66
CA GLY A 537 -16.45 24.38 -7.08
C GLY A 537 -16.46 24.88 -8.53
N TYR A 538 -17.62 25.36 -8.98
CA TYR A 538 -17.78 25.87 -10.34
C TYR A 538 -16.95 27.14 -10.56
N ASN A 539 -16.72 27.48 -11.82
CA ASN A 539 -16.35 28.85 -12.20
C ASN A 539 -17.62 29.65 -12.52
N THR A 540 -17.51 30.96 -12.68
CA THR A 540 -18.58 31.89 -13.07
C THR A 540 -19.42 31.39 -14.26
N ASP A 541 -18.80 31.05 -15.40
CA ASP A 541 -19.52 30.58 -16.61
C ASP A 541 -20.30 29.27 -16.41
N SER A 542 -19.82 28.37 -15.55
CA SER A 542 -20.46 27.07 -15.31
C SER A 542 -21.41 27.03 -14.12
N LEU A 543 -21.30 27.99 -13.19
CA LEU A 543 -22.20 28.14 -12.04
C LEU A 543 -23.66 28.32 -12.48
N HIS A 544 -23.91 28.96 -13.63
CA HIS A 544 -25.23 29.04 -14.26
C HIS A 544 -25.94 27.67 -14.36
N GLY A 545 -25.23 26.62 -14.75
CA GLY A 545 -25.79 25.27 -14.89
C GLY A 545 -26.07 24.60 -13.54
N TYR A 546 -25.24 24.89 -12.53
CA TYR A 546 -25.44 24.41 -11.17
C TYR A 546 -26.65 25.06 -10.49
N LEU A 547 -26.87 26.36 -10.69
CA LEU A 547 -28.04 27.06 -10.16
C LEU A 547 -29.33 26.48 -10.76
N LEU A 548 -29.38 26.34 -12.10
CA LEU A 548 -30.54 25.78 -12.79
C LEU A 548 -30.87 24.34 -12.38
N SER A 549 -29.86 23.48 -12.19
CA SER A 549 -30.09 22.10 -11.70
C SER A 549 -30.49 22.02 -10.22
N ASN A 550 -30.39 23.12 -9.49
CA ASN A 550 -30.76 23.27 -8.08
C ASN A 550 -32.00 24.16 -7.87
N GLY A 551 -32.90 24.20 -8.85
CA GLY A 551 -34.21 24.84 -8.71
C GLY A 551 -34.19 26.38 -8.79
N PHE A 552 -33.03 27.00 -9.05
CA PHE A 552 -33.01 28.42 -9.37
C PHE A 552 -33.57 28.68 -10.77
N LYS A 553 -34.22 29.82 -10.95
CA LYS A 553 -34.69 30.34 -12.23
C LYS A 553 -33.97 31.64 -12.55
N LEU A 554 -33.63 31.86 -13.81
CA LEU A 554 -33.16 33.17 -14.29
C LEU A 554 -34.34 34.14 -14.26
N VAL A 555 -34.27 35.18 -13.42
CA VAL A 555 -35.35 36.17 -13.24
C VAL A 555 -35.02 37.55 -13.82
N SER A 556 -33.75 37.84 -14.10
CA SER A 556 -33.35 38.95 -14.97
C SER A 556 -31.98 38.70 -15.61
N GLN A 557 -31.74 39.36 -16.74
CA GLN A 557 -30.50 39.36 -17.49
C GLN A 557 -30.26 40.78 -18.03
N ASP A 558 -29.25 41.47 -17.50
CA ASP A 558 -28.83 42.85 -17.85
C ASP A 558 -29.90 43.95 -17.69
N HIS A 559 -31.02 43.64 -17.03
CA HIS A 559 -32.12 44.58 -16.78
C HIS A 559 -32.35 44.74 -15.27
N PRO A 560 -32.42 45.97 -14.73
CA PRO A 560 -32.60 46.19 -13.30
C PRO A 560 -33.91 45.59 -12.77
N ILE A 561 -33.83 44.92 -11.62
CA ILE A 561 -34.95 44.27 -10.95
C ILE A 561 -34.95 44.57 -9.44
N ASN A 562 -36.08 44.40 -8.76
CA ASN A 562 -36.09 44.23 -7.31
C ASN A 562 -35.52 42.84 -6.98
N VAL A 563 -34.28 42.82 -6.48
CA VAL A 563 -33.65 41.59 -5.99
C VAL A 563 -34.20 41.22 -4.61
N GLN A 564 -34.26 39.92 -4.35
CA GLN A 564 -34.66 39.32 -3.09
C GLN A 564 -33.43 38.74 -2.38
N ARG A 565 -33.46 38.72 -1.05
CA ARG A 565 -32.42 38.06 -0.24
C ARG A 565 -32.34 36.58 -0.65
N GLY A 566 -31.15 36.14 -1.03
CA GLY A 566 -30.92 34.81 -1.61
C GLY A 566 -30.84 34.72 -3.12
N ASP A 567 -31.12 35.80 -3.86
CA ASP A 567 -30.82 35.85 -5.29
C ASP A 567 -29.31 35.70 -5.51
N VAL A 568 -28.88 34.83 -6.43
CA VAL A 568 -27.47 34.68 -6.82
C VAL A 568 -27.24 35.53 -8.07
N ILE A 569 -26.28 36.45 -8.01
CA ILE A 569 -25.89 37.26 -9.16
C ILE A 569 -24.63 36.66 -9.79
N ILE A 570 -24.57 36.64 -11.12
CA ILE A 570 -23.33 36.37 -11.87
C ILE A 570 -23.06 37.56 -12.80
N TRP A 571 -21.86 38.12 -12.72
CA TRP A 571 -21.33 39.19 -13.58
C TRP A 571 -20.41 38.62 -14.66
N GLY A 572 -20.35 39.31 -15.80
CA GLY A 572 -19.69 38.86 -17.03
C GLY A 572 -20.70 38.20 -17.99
N ARG A 573 -20.41 38.21 -19.30
CA ARG A 573 -21.25 37.53 -20.31
C ARG A 573 -20.99 36.03 -20.30
N ARG A 574 -22.03 35.19 -20.41
CA ARG A 574 -21.88 33.73 -20.48
C ARG A 574 -20.98 33.31 -21.65
N GLY A 575 -20.01 32.45 -21.36
CA GLY A 575 -18.94 32.04 -22.29
C GLY A 575 -17.72 32.95 -22.28
N ALA A 576 -17.73 34.03 -21.49
CA ALA A 576 -16.66 35.02 -21.37
C ALA A 576 -16.48 35.55 -19.93
N SER A 577 -17.12 34.94 -18.92
CA SER A 577 -17.03 35.38 -17.52
C SER A 577 -15.97 34.65 -16.70
N SER A 578 -15.33 33.61 -17.26
CA SER A 578 -14.31 32.78 -16.62
C SER A 578 -13.04 33.56 -16.21
N GLY A 579 -12.43 33.13 -15.09
CA GLY A 579 -11.25 33.80 -14.55
C GLY A 579 -11.59 35.18 -13.98
N GLY A 580 -10.66 36.13 -14.08
CA GLY A 580 -10.89 37.53 -13.68
C GLY A 580 -11.62 38.36 -14.75
N ALA A 581 -12.68 37.81 -15.35
CA ALA A 581 -13.55 38.46 -16.34
C ALA A 581 -15.05 38.41 -15.94
N GLY A 582 -15.33 37.93 -14.73
CA GLY A 582 -16.65 37.85 -14.15
C GLY A 582 -16.56 37.71 -12.64
N HIS A 583 -17.70 37.82 -11.98
CA HIS A 583 -17.82 37.79 -10.52
C HIS A 583 -19.15 37.15 -10.12
N THR A 584 -19.32 36.75 -8.86
CA THR A 584 -20.59 36.18 -8.38
C THR A 584 -20.69 36.26 -6.86
N GLY A 585 -21.91 36.18 -6.33
CA GLY A 585 -22.23 36.34 -4.91
C GLY A 585 -23.73 36.23 -4.69
N ILE A 586 -24.14 36.36 -3.43
CA ILE A 586 -25.55 36.21 -3.01
C ILE A 586 -26.07 37.55 -2.50
N ILE A 587 -27.30 37.92 -2.88
CA ILE A 587 -27.98 39.09 -2.35
C ILE A 587 -28.29 38.88 -0.87
N SER A 588 -27.70 39.70 -0.02
CA SER A 588 -27.82 39.69 1.43
C SER A 588 -28.96 40.62 1.91
N SER A 589 -29.19 41.73 1.21
CA SER A 589 -30.30 42.67 1.47
C SER A 589 -31.08 42.92 0.18
N PRO A 590 -32.43 42.86 0.19
CA PRO A 590 -33.24 43.10 -0.99
C PRO A 590 -33.27 44.57 -1.41
N GLY A 591 -33.64 44.85 -2.66
CA GLY A 591 -33.82 46.21 -3.16
C GLY A 591 -33.77 46.33 -4.68
N TYR A 592 -34.05 47.53 -5.20
CA TYR A 592 -34.01 47.78 -6.64
C TYR A 592 -32.56 48.03 -7.09
N MET A 593 -31.98 47.11 -7.84
CA MET A 593 -30.55 47.15 -8.16
C MET A 593 -30.13 48.27 -9.14
N GLY A 594 -31.07 48.99 -9.76
CA GLY A 594 -30.80 50.03 -10.76
C GLY A 594 -30.58 51.45 -10.21
N SER A 595 -30.59 51.65 -8.89
CA SER A 595 -30.51 52.97 -8.25
C SER A 595 -29.26 53.16 -7.38
N PRO A 596 -28.61 54.35 -7.40
CA PRO A 596 -27.53 54.67 -6.46
C PRO A 596 -27.98 54.66 -5.01
N ASN A 597 -29.27 54.90 -4.74
CA ASN A 597 -29.85 54.95 -3.41
C ASN A 597 -30.47 53.59 -3.03
N THR A 598 -29.91 52.48 -3.51
CA THR A 598 -30.46 51.14 -3.27
C THR A 598 -30.10 50.59 -1.89
N LEU A 599 -31.03 49.85 -1.30
CA LEU A 599 -30.78 49.01 -0.12
C LEU A 599 -30.30 47.59 -0.50
N ALA A 600 -30.15 47.31 -1.80
CA ALA A 600 -29.65 46.03 -2.29
C ALA A 600 -28.18 45.83 -1.88
N LYS A 601 -27.92 44.82 -1.06
CA LYS A 601 -26.56 44.39 -0.68
C LYS A 601 -26.24 43.00 -1.23
N PHE A 602 -24.95 42.75 -1.42
CA PHE A 602 -24.40 41.59 -2.09
C PHE A 602 -23.17 41.11 -1.33
N ILE A 603 -23.20 39.87 -0.85
CA ILE A 603 -22.09 39.22 -0.16
C ILE A 603 -21.33 38.28 -1.09
N SER A 604 -20.00 38.42 -1.11
CA SER A 604 -19.12 37.60 -1.95
C SER A 604 -17.70 37.54 -1.40
N THR A 605 -16.95 36.51 -1.81
CA THR A 605 -15.48 36.49 -1.72
C THR A 605 -14.90 37.26 -2.91
N CYS A 606 -14.40 38.47 -2.68
CA CYS A 606 -13.97 39.41 -3.71
C CYS A 606 -12.56 39.99 -3.44
N TYR A 607 -12.05 40.79 -4.39
CA TYR A 607 -10.74 41.46 -4.29
C TYR A 607 -10.85 42.93 -3.82
N TRP A 608 -11.99 43.34 -3.25
CA TRP A 608 -12.29 44.72 -2.85
C TRP A 608 -11.23 45.32 -1.90
N THR A 609 -10.69 44.51 -0.99
CA THR A 609 -9.62 44.88 -0.05
C THR A 609 -8.21 44.73 -0.64
N ASN A 610 -8.08 44.75 -1.98
CA ASN A 610 -6.84 44.54 -2.74
C ASN A 610 -6.09 43.23 -2.40
N GLY A 611 -6.84 42.18 -2.03
CA GLY A 611 -6.27 40.86 -1.71
C GLY A 611 -5.62 40.76 -0.33
N GLN A 612 -5.92 41.69 0.59
CA GLN A 612 -5.49 41.61 1.99
C GLN A 612 -5.87 40.26 2.62
N ARG A 613 -5.00 39.78 3.51
CA ARG A 613 -5.15 38.47 4.16
C ARG A 613 -6.41 38.46 5.02
N ASN A 614 -7.21 37.40 4.89
CA ASN A 614 -8.45 37.12 5.63
C ASN A 614 -9.65 38.07 5.38
N THR A 615 -9.50 39.14 4.57
CA THR A 615 -10.53 40.17 4.36
C THR A 615 -11.29 40.03 3.03
N ALA A 616 -11.36 38.83 2.46
CA ALA A 616 -11.91 38.64 1.10
C ALA A 616 -13.44 38.53 1.07
N ILE A 617 -14.08 38.00 2.11
CA ILE A 617 -15.55 38.04 2.22
C ILE A 617 -15.96 39.47 2.58
N GLN A 618 -16.84 40.06 1.78
CA GLN A 618 -17.35 41.42 1.95
C GLN A 618 -18.84 41.45 1.60
N ASP A 619 -19.64 42.14 2.42
CA ASP A 619 -21.06 42.39 2.19
C ASP A 619 -21.29 43.86 1.78
N LEU A 620 -21.33 44.12 0.48
CA LEU A 620 -21.21 45.45 -0.12
C LEU A 620 -22.57 45.97 -0.66
N SER A 621 -22.67 47.28 -0.87
CA SER A 621 -23.74 47.88 -1.70
C SER A 621 -23.62 47.35 -3.13
N TYR A 622 -24.68 46.73 -3.65
CA TYR A 622 -24.67 46.14 -4.99
C TYR A 622 -24.35 47.18 -6.06
N TYR A 623 -25.07 48.31 -6.07
CA TYR A 623 -24.91 49.34 -7.09
C TYR A 623 -23.53 49.99 -7.04
N SER A 624 -23.00 50.23 -5.84
CA SER A 624 -21.68 50.84 -5.64
C SER A 624 -20.56 49.92 -6.14
N TYR A 625 -20.63 48.62 -5.86
CA TYR A 625 -19.62 47.67 -6.33
C TYR A 625 -19.78 47.38 -7.84
N TRP A 626 -21.01 47.26 -8.34
CA TRP A 626 -21.29 47.12 -9.78
C TRP A 626 -20.79 48.33 -10.58
N GLN A 627 -20.92 49.57 -10.07
CA GLN A 627 -20.32 50.74 -10.70
C GLN A 627 -18.78 50.75 -10.65
N TYR A 628 -18.18 50.24 -9.58
CA TYR A 628 -16.73 50.16 -9.42
C TYR A 628 -16.09 49.18 -10.42
N ASP A 629 -16.76 48.06 -10.72
CA ASP A 629 -16.29 47.02 -11.66
C ASP A 629 -16.59 47.38 -13.15
N ASP A 630 -16.76 48.67 -13.45
CA ASP A 630 -17.15 49.23 -14.77
C ASP A 630 -18.48 48.71 -15.34
N LYS A 631 -19.48 48.52 -14.45
CA LYS A 631 -20.88 48.17 -14.79
C LYS A 631 -21.00 46.88 -15.61
N PRO A 632 -20.49 45.74 -15.11
CA PRO A 632 -20.44 44.50 -15.87
C PRO A 632 -21.84 43.97 -16.18
N TYR A 633 -21.96 43.31 -17.33
CA TYR A 633 -23.14 42.54 -17.73
C TYR A 633 -23.52 41.52 -16.65
N TYR A 634 -24.81 41.33 -16.34
CA TYR A 634 -25.20 40.47 -15.22
C TYR A 634 -26.43 39.57 -15.48
N TYR A 635 -26.52 38.51 -14.67
CA TYR A 635 -27.63 37.57 -14.60
C TYR A 635 -28.10 37.42 -13.15
N VAL A 636 -29.41 37.35 -12.92
CA VAL A 636 -30.04 37.24 -11.60
C VAL A 636 -30.78 35.91 -11.49
N TYR A 637 -30.37 35.06 -10.56
CA TYR A 637 -30.94 33.74 -10.31
C TYR A 637 -31.68 33.68 -8.98
N ARG A 638 -32.95 33.28 -8.98
CA ARG A 638 -33.80 33.16 -7.79
C ARG A 638 -34.18 31.71 -7.51
N HIS A 639 -33.98 31.23 -6.29
CA HIS A 639 -34.45 29.90 -5.87
C HIS A 639 -36.00 29.90 -5.79
N ALA A 640 -36.61 28.77 -6.14
CA ALA A 640 -38.07 28.57 -6.06
C ALA A 640 -38.60 28.34 -4.63
#